data_AF-A0A1V9ZFL7-F1
#
_entry.id   AF-A0A1V9ZFL7-F1
#
_cell.length_a   1.000
_cell.length_b   1.000
_cell.length_c   1.000
_cell.angle_alpha   90.00
_cell.angle_beta   90.00
_cell.angle_gamma   90.00
#
_symmetry.space_group_name_H-M   'P 1'
#
loop_
_entity.id
_entity.type
_entity.pdbx_description
1 polymer ?
#
loop_
_entity_poly.entity_id
_entity_poly.type
_entity_poly.pdbx_seq_one_letter_code
_entity_poly.pdbx_strand_id
1 'polypeptide(L)'
;MQAAGDEINMEAIPMPASISMGDPLSILEDEPEALTALSMDEPLLRQAHVRNGRPPNPAWQYFIRGAKRNRFHYHAYCRWCVLDAKARSPELSDEAATAHVDATRGVSTDMIKHLKACRHCPANVVTELDEYWAERRKTVSPPVKRKADAPKDKVHLWKATVAAGLPLGWTSAPGVASLVPANCGPIAGVAAVLAKAQLDKVKEGMLNSTVKGGLTLSVNVIDGDVVALSLMNSDGDACALSIARVADWTVSGLETHLRACLSTLRASNLSIVAIVADATLPLAAAARVQAADAPDLLVLPCLLHLLDILAGTVLTEATGVVGVLLEVASALRHPAVRSRVGAAPPVPLAHDVPTFLACIEAIADLETPLRAEPSLVRSPALQRWVADDTSWASVRALHRRLGPLREAYAMSCPTLAHVLRTLARLQQQWTAAGDRDAADLVETFWRWYDLPSTVLACVFHVHLDDVRLAPAVRALAPAYFQLVYSRWFHAPVAAGAVHDIIAAVASKSFPFDKDVTRDYSDVSSFYSFVANSYPELCALCCRLFAVSVVAAPVRRHLRHSPSNDCGELLQRLHIAFATVPAVSVAATGDAHRWLHAHETQAHGLFTQRDWTRFSTRWASSLATEVALAESPPTHSPTVRLRDLFGKAKR
;
A
#
# COMPACT_ATOMS: atom_id res chain seq x y z
N MET A 1 -15.67 -29.37 -30.76
CA MET A 1 -15.10 -29.21 -29.40
C MET A 1 -15.78 -28.00 -28.78
N GLN A 2 -16.73 -28.23 -27.87
CA GLN A 2 -17.43 -27.18 -27.15
C GLN A 2 -16.48 -26.61 -26.08
N ALA A 3 -16.19 -25.31 -26.16
CA ALA A 3 -15.50 -24.58 -25.11
C ALA A 3 -16.44 -24.48 -23.90
N ALA A 4 -16.12 -25.19 -22.83
CA ALA A 4 -16.71 -24.93 -21.52
C ALA A 4 -16.21 -23.56 -21.07
N GLY A 5 -17.12 -22.60 -20.91
CA GLY A 5 -16.79 -21.34 -20.26
C GLY A 5 -16.50 -21.61 -18.80
N ASP A 6 -15.24 -21.50 -18.40
CA ASP A 6 -14.85 -21.47 -17.00
C ASP A 6 -15.45 -20.20 -16.37
N GLU A 7 -16.62 -20.34 -15.75
CA GLU A 7 -17.16 -19.33 -14.84
C GLU A 7 -16.11 -19.04 -13.75
N ILE A 8 -15.89 -17.75 -13.49
CA ILE A 8 -15.01 -17.29 -12.42
C ILE A 8 -15.58 -17.81 -11.09
N ASN A 9 -15.06 -18.94 -10.62
CA ASN A 9 -15.54 -19.60 -9.41
C ASN A 9 -15.10 -18.82 -8.16
N MET A 10 -15.88 -17.79 -7.82
CA MET A 10 -15.71 -16.98 -6.61
C MET A 10 -16.46 -17.54 -5.39
N GLU A 11 -17.09 -18.72 -5.50
CA GLU A 11 -17.78 -19.38 -4.39
C GLU A 11 -16.82 -19.88 -3.29
N ALA A 12 -15.51 -19.90 -3.56
CA ALA A 12 -14.50 -20.39 -2.61
C ALA A 12 -14.27 -19.48 -1.38
N ILE A 13 -14.83 -18.25 -1.36
CA ILE A 13 -14.80 -17.38 -0.18
C ILE A 13 -16.25 -17.10 0.25
N PRO A 14 -16.78 -17.75 1.30
CA PRO A 14 -18.14 -17.45 1.77
C PRO A 14 -18.21 -16.02 2.31
N MET A 15 -18.85 -15.14 1.52
CA MET A 15 -19.10 -13.74 1.84
C MET A 15 -20.40 -13.63 2.68
N PRO A 16 -20.41 -12.86 3.79
CA PRO A 16 -21.62 -12.69 4.59
C PRO A 16 -22.68 -11.82 3.88
N ALA A 17 -23.95 -12.16 4.06
CA ALA A 17 -25.11 -11.47 3.47
C ALA A 17 -25.22 -9.99 3.89
N SER A 18 -25.68 -9.16 2.96
CA SER A 18 -25.80 -7.71 3.03
C SER A 18 -26.92 -7.22 3.97
N ILE A 19 -26.68 -6.11 4.68
CA ILE A 19 -27.67 -5.36 5.46
C ILE A 19 -28.08 -4.13 4.64
N SER A 20 -29.38 -4.02 4.32
CA SER A 20 -30.00 -2.88 3.62
C SER A 20 -30.14 -1.67 4.54
N MET A 21 -29.82 -0.47 4.05
CA MET A 21 -30.02 0.81 4.74
C MET A 21 -31.10 1.61 4.01
N GLY A 22 -32.19 1.96 4.70
CA GLY A 22 -33.32 2.72 4.15
C GLY A 22 -33.09 4.24 4.03
N ASP A 23 -33.97 4.89 3.27
CA ASP A 23 -33.93 6.29 2.82
C ASP A 23 -34.03 7.34 3.95
N PRO A 24 -33.49 8.57 3.76
CA PRO A 24 -33.57 9.64 4.74
C PRO A 24 -34.81 10.54 4.52
N LEU A 25 -35.59 10.75 5.59
CA LEU A 25 -36.67 11.74 5.64
C LEU A 25 -36.13 13.14 5.96
N SER A 26 -36.64 14.15 5.24
CA SER A 26 -36.44 15.58 5.45
C SER A 26 -37.37 16.12 6.54
N ILE A 27 -36.87 16.96 7.44
CA ILE A 27 -37.70 17.88 8.24
C ILE A 27 -37.00 19.24 8.32
N LEU A 28 -37.76 20.28 8.00
CA LEU A 28 -37.45 21.71 7.98
C LEU A 28 -38.00 22.43 9.22
N GLU A 29 -37.36 23.57 9.50
CA GLU A 29 -37.86 24.83 10.06
C GLU A 29 -37.74 25.19 11.56
N ASP A 30 -37.40 26.48 11.71
CA ASP A 30 -36.92 27.31 12.83
C ASP A 30 -38.02 27.78 13.80
N GLU A 31 -37.63 28.17 15.03
CA GLU A 31 -38.28 29.19 15.90
C GLU A 31 -37.26 29.67 16.99
N PRO A 32 -37.42 30.87 17.60
CA PRO A 32 -36.33 31.65 18.20
C PRO A 32 -36.14 31.51 19.73
N GLU A 33 -34.95 31.92 20.19
CA GLU A 33 -34.42 31.78 21.56
C GLU A 33 -35.06 32.72 22.60
N ALA A 34 -35.39 32.16 23.76
CA ALA A 34 -35.61 32.87 25.02
C ALA A 34 -34.75 32.27 26.13
N LEU A 35 -33.99 33.13 26.84
CA LEU A 35 -33.09 32.78 27.94
C LEU A 35 -33.88 32.42 29.21
N THR A 36 -33.76 31.16 29.67
CA THR A 36 -34.29 30.71 30.97
C THR A 36 -33.27 29.85 31.73
N ALA A 37 -33.27 29.98 33.06
CA ALA A 37 -32.33 29.36 33.98
C ALA A 37 -32.41 27.82 34.01
N LEU A 38 -31.25 27.18 34.20
CA LEU A 38 -31.04 25.72 34.15
C LEU A 38 -31.85 24.96 35.22
N SER A 39 -32.84 24.18 34.77
CA SER A 39 -33.57 23.18 35.54
C SER A 39 -32.87 21.80 35.47
N MET A 40 -32.91 21.03 36.56
CA MET A 40 -32.29 19.69 36.67
C MET A 40 -33.07 18.59 35.93
N ASP A 41 -34.31 18.85 35.48
CA ASP A 41 -35.22 17.83 34.93
C ASP A 41 -35.45 17.93 33.41
N GLU A 42 -34.81 18.86 32.71
CA GLU A 42 -34.96 18.99 31.26
C GLU A 42 -33.82 18.25 30.53
N PRO A 43 -34.12 17.35 29.57
CA PRO A 43 -33.08 16.75 28.75
C PRO A 43 -32.48 17.84 27.86
N LEU A 44 -31.38 18.45 28.33
CA LEU A 44 -30.55 19.40 27.61
C LEU A 44 -30.03 18.74 26.31
N LEU A 45 -30.82 18.85 25.26
CA LEU A 45 -30.57 18.46 23.87
C LEU A 45 -30.33 19.75 23.08
N ARG A 46 -29.27 19.97 22.30
CA ARG A 46 -28.22 19.12 21.76
C ARG A 46 -26.96 19.97 21.64
N GLN A 47 -25.81 19.52 22.15
CA GLN A 47 -24.59 19.86 21.40
C GLN A 47 -24.73 19.13 20.06
N ALA A 48 -24.93 19.90 18.99
CA ALA A 48 -24.86 19.40 17.63
C ALA A 48 -23.43 18.92 17.38
N HIS A 49 -23.12 17.71 17.84
CA HIS A 49 -21.93 17.02 17.38
C HIS A 49 -22.12 16.79 15.89
N VAL A 50 -21.35 17.55 15.10
CA VAL A 50 -21.17 17.32 13.66
C VAL A 50 -20.94 15.82 13.46
N ARG A 51 -21.76 15.22 12.59
CA ARG A 51 -21.84 13.76 12.41
C ARG A 51 -20.53 13.23 11.81
N ASN A 52 -19.61 12.77 12.66
CA ASN A 52 -18.35 12.14 12.26
C ASN A 52 -18.52 10.69 11.74
N GLY A 53 -19.56 10.38 10.95
CA GLY A 53 -19.72 9.09 10.23
C GLY A 53 -19.90 7.81 11.06
N ARG A 54 -19.44 7.75 12.32
CA ARG A 54 -19.80 6.72 13.31
C ARG A 54 -20.90 7.26 14.21
N PRO A 55 -21.94 6.48 14.55
CA PRO A 55 -22.85 6.85 15.62
C PRO A 55 -21.99 7.10 16.86
N PRO A 56 -21.99 8.33 17.44
CA PRO A 56 -21.24 8.59 18.65
C PRO A 56 -21.66 7.53 19.66
N ASN A 57 -20.68 6.95 20.36
CA ASN A 57 -21.01 6.04 21.44
C ASN A 57 -21.98 6.76 22.38
N PRO A 58 -23.17 6.21 22.68
CA PRO A 58 -24.18 6.95 23.43
C PRO A 58 -23.66 7.40 24.80
N ALA A 59 -22.66 6.71 25.37
CA ALA A 59 -22.02 7.14 26.60
C ALA A 59 -21.46 8.57 26.52
N TRP A 60 -20.99 9.04 25.36
CA TRP A 60 -20.43 10.39 25.22
C TRP A 60 -21.44 11.51 25.49
N GLN A 61 -22.75 11.26 25.40
CA GLN A 61 -23.76 12.28 25.75
C GLN A 61 -23.73 12.66 27.24
N TYR A 62 -23.14 11.81 28.08
CA TYR A 62 -23.02 11.99 29.52
C TYR A 62 -21.63 12.44 29.99
N PHE A 63 -20.70 12.67 29.06
CA PHE A 63 -19.35 13.12 29.37
C PHE A 63 -19.00 14.42 28.66
N ILE A 64 -18.18 15.23 29.30
CA ILE A 64 -17.50 16.39 28.72
C ILE A 64 -16.15 15.88 28.19
N ARG A 65 -15.86 16.14 26.92
CA ARG A 65 -14.59 15.76 26.30
C ARG A 65 -13.47 16.68 26.79
N GLY A 66 -12.46 16.09 27.41
CA GLY A 66 -11.26 16.76 27.91
C GLY A 66 -10.10 16.77 26.92
N ALA A 67 -8.92 17.11 27.44
CA ALA A 67 -7.66 17.07 26.70
C ALA A 67 -7.37 15.66 26.13
N LYS A 68 -6.64 15.61 25.00
CA LYS A 68 -6.25 14.35 24.38
C LYS A 68 -5.17 13.65 25.23
N ARG A 69 -5.41 12.41 25.65
CA ARG A 69 -4.47 11.63 26.49
C ARG A 69 -3.43 10.90 25.65
N ASN A 70 -3.84 10.32 24.52
CA ASN A 70 -2.95 9.66 23.56
C ASN A 70 -3.57 9.66 22.15
N ARG A 71 -2.90 9.02 21.18
CA ARG A 71 -3.33 8.94 19.76
C ARG A 71 -4.81 8.55 19.58
N PHE A 72 -5.37 7.73 20.48
CA PHE A 72 -6.71 7.14 20.32
C PHE A 72 -7.71 7.54 21.41
N HIS A 73 -7.30 8.24 22.47
CA HIS A 73 -8.14 8.45 23.65
C HIS A 73 -8.09 9.89 24.15
N TYR A 74 -9.25 10.45 24.44
CA TYR A 74 -9.42 11.70 25.17
C TYR A 74 -9.59 11.42 26.67
N HIS A 75 -9.33 12.43 27.49
CA HIS A 75 -9.92 12.50 28.81
C HIS A 75 -11.43 12.72 28.67
N ALA A 76 -12.22 12.10 29.54
CA ALA A 76 -13.66 12.22 29.58
C ALA A 76 -14.07 12.52 31.02
N TYR A 77 -14.80 13.62 31.23
CA TYR A 77 -15.27 14.03 32.54
C TYR A 77 -16.77 13.81 32.65
N CYS A 78 -17.22 13.06 33.65
CA CYS A 78 -18.64 12.79 33.84
C CYS A 78 -19.41 14.10 34.10
N ARG A 79 -20.46 14.38 33.33
CA ARG A 79 -21.25 15.61 33.45
C ARG A 79 -21.79 15.83 34.87
N TRP A 80 -22.27 14.78 35.53
CA TRP A 80 -22.78 14.88 36.91
C TRP A 80 -21.69 15.13 37.94
N CYS A 81 -20.50 14.55 37.77
CA CYS A 81 -19.37 14.88 38.65
C CYS A 81 -18.95 16.35 38.50
N VAL A 82 -18.99 16.89 37.28
CA VAL A 82 -18.68 18.30 37.02
C VAL A 82 -19.75 19.21 37.62
N LEU A 83 -21.03 18.87 37.47
CA LEU A 83 -22.12 19.63 38.11
C LEU A 83 -22.03 19.59 39.64
N ASP A 84 -21.69 18.45 40.24
CA ASP A 84 -21.47 18.33 41.68
C ASP A 84 -20.25 19.15 42.17
N ALA A 85 -19.19 19.25 41.37
CA ALA A 85 -18.07 20.14 41.65
C ALA A 85 -18.52 21.62 41.62
N LYS A 86 -19.32 22.03 40.63
CA LYS A 86 -19.88 23.39 40.57
C LYS A 86 -20.88 23.69 41.69
N ALA A 87 -21.68 22.71 42.10
CA ALA A 87 -22.62 22.89 43.21
C ALA A 87 -21.89 23.16 44.54
N ARG A 88 -20.70 22.57 44.73
CA ARG A 88 -19.85 22.80 45.90
C ARG A 88 -19.07 24.12 45.84
N SER A 89 -18.80 24.60 44.63
CA SER A 89 -18.04 25.83 44.37
C SER A 89 -18.66 26.58 43.18
N PRO A 90 -19.75 27.35 43.40
CA PRO A 90 -20.52 28.01 42.34
C PRO A 90 -19.72 29.00 41.49
N GLU A 91 -18.61 29.51 42.03
CA GLU A 91 -17.66 30.39 41.36
C GLU A 91 -16.80 29.73 40.28
N LEU A 92 -16.78 28.39 40.19
CA LEU A 92 -15.99 27.67 39.20
C LEU A 92 -16.63 27.73 37.80
N SER A 93 -15.83 28.10 36.80
CA SER A 93 -16.17 27.87 35.39
C SER A 93 -16.25 26.37 35.08
N ASP A 94 -16.86 25.98 33.95
CA ASP A 94 -16.93 24.57 33.54
C ASP A 94 -15.53 23.95 33.40
N GLU A 95 -14.58 24.69 32.85
CA GLU A 95 -13.18 24.25 32.71
C GLU A 95 -12.52 24.08 34.09
N ALA A 96 -12.69 25.04 35.00
CA ALA A 96 -12.15 24.94 36.34
C ALA A 96 -12.79 23.78 37.13
N ALA A 97 -14.08 23.52 36.93
CA ALA A 97 -14.78 22.39 37.53
C ALA A 97 -14.26 21.04 36.99
N THR A 98 -13.94 20.93 35.69
CA THR A 98 -13.32 19.70 35.15
C THR A 98 -11.96 19.39 35.77
N ALA A 99 -11.20 20.40 36.22
CA ALA A 99 -9.94 20.19 36.92
C ALA A 99 -10.12 19.57 38.33
N HIS A 100 -11.33 19.64 38.90
CA HIS A 100 -11.69 19.05 40.20
C HIS A 100 -12.32 17.65 40.08
N VAL A 101 -12.44 17.12 38.86
CA VAL A 101 -13.05 15.82 38.58
C VAL A 101 -12.00 14.87 38.00
N ASP A 102 -11.92 13.66 38.56
CA ASP A 102 -11.04 12.63 38.04
C ASP A 102 -11.39 12.28 36.58
N ALA A 103 -10.40 12.42 35.71
CA ALA A 103 -10.57 12.15 34.30
C ALA A 103 -10.74 10.65 34.03
N THR A 104 -11.85 10.27 33.41
CA THR A 104 -12.05 8.91 32.89
C THR A 104 -11.38 8.79 31.52
N ARG A 105 -10.82 7.62 31.19
CA ARG A 105 -10.31 7.38 29.84
C ARG A 105 -11.49 7.33 28.87
N GLY A 106 -11.43 8.06 27.75
CA GLY A 106 -12.48 8.14 26.73
C GLY A 106 -12.68 6.87 25.89
N VAL A 107 -12.62 5.70 26.53
CA VAL A 107 -13.06 4.41 25.97
C VAL A 107 -14.43 4.10 26.54
N SER A 108 -15.34 3.64 25.69
CA SER A 108 -16.71 3.29 26.08
C SER A 108 -16.82 2.39 27.30
N THR A 109 -15.95 1.38 27.43
CA THR A 109 -15.93 0.47 28.58
C THR A 109 -15.61 1.18 29.88
N ASP A 110 -14.69 2.14 29.86
CA ASP A 110 -14.24 2.85 31.05
C ASP A 110 -15.25 3.93 31.44
N MET A 111 -15.82 4.60 30.44
CA MET A 111 -16.93 5.55 30.62
C MET A 111 -18.16 4.87 31.25
N ILE A 112 -18.58 3.71 30.74
CA ILE A 112 -19.73 2.97 31.29
C ILE A 112 -19.41 2.45 32.70
N LYS A 113 -18.18 1.96 32.96
CA LYS A 113 -17.74 1.59 34.32
C LYS A 113 -17.83 2.77 35.27
N HIS A 114 -17.39 3.95 34.83
CA HIS A 114 -17.51 5.16 35.63
C HIS A 114 -18.97 5.48 35.92
N LEU A 115 -19.86 5.50 34.92
CA LEU A 115 -21.30 5.78 35.13
C LEU A 115 -21.93 4.81 36.13
N LYS A 116 -21.58 3.52 36.06
CA LYS A 116 -22.06 2.48 37.01
C LYS A 116 -21.57 2.71 38.44
N ALA A 117 -20.39 3.29 38.62
CA ALA A 117 -19.80 3.57 39.93
C ALA A 117 -20.07 5.00 40.41
N CYS A 118 -20.57 5.88 39.56
CA CYS A 118 -20.74 7.29 39.84
C CYS A 118 -21.96 7.51 40.72
N ARG A 119 -21.73 7.93 41.98
CA ARG A 119 -22.80 8.24 42.94
C ARG A 119 -23.72 9.41 42.51
N HIS A 120 -23.28 10.22 41.55
CA HIS A 120 -24.03 11.37 41.03
C HIS A 120 -24.78 11.04 39.74
N CYS A 121 -24.55 9.88 39.13
CA CYS A 121 -25.22 9.48 37.90
C CYS A 121 -26.61 8.92 38.21
N PRO A 122 -27.68 9.41 37.55
CA PRO A 122 -29.02 8.84 37.67
C PRO A 122 -29.05 7.36 37.25
N ALA A 123 -29.73 6.52 38.03
CA ALA A 123 -29.79 5.08 37.79
C ALA A 123 -30.45 4.71 36.45
N ASN A 124 -31.39 5.53 35.95
CA ASN A 124 -32.06 5.32 34.67
C ASN A 124 -31.08 5.42 33.49
N VAL A 125 -30.09 6.31 33.54
CA VAL A 125 -29.08 6.45 32.48
C VAL A 125 -28.26 5.17 32.29
N VAL A 126 -27.85 4.56 33.39
CA VAL A 126 -27.09 3.30 33.36
C VAL A 126 -27.96 2.18 32.77
N THR A 127 -29.24 2.15 33.16
CA THR A 127 -30.22 1.17 32.67
C THR A 127 -30.45 1.33 31.16
N GLU A 128 -30.71 2.55 30.68
CA GLU A 128 -30.88 2.88 29.26
C GLU A 128 -29.64 2.51 28.42
N LEU A 129 -28.43 2.78 28.94
CA LEU A 129 -27.19 2.38 28.28
C LEU A 129 -27.05 0.86 28.20
N ASP A 130 -27.33 0.14 29.29
CA ASP A 130 -27.26 -1.32 29.31
C ASP A 130 -28.28 -1.94 28.35
N GLU A 131 -29.50 -1.41 28.26
CA GLU A 131 -30.53 -1.81 27.30
C GLU A 131 -30.09 -1.55 25.85
N TYR A 132 -29.55 -0.35 25.56
CA TYR A 132 -29.01 -0.02 24.25
C TYR A 132 -27.91 -1.01 23.82
N TRP A 133 -26.98 -1.34 24.73
CA TRP A 133 -25.92 -2.30 24.42
C TRP A 133 -26.43 -3.74 24.32
N ALA A 134 -27.45 -4.11 25.09
CA ALA A 134 -28.11 -5.41 24.95
C ALA A 134 -28.76 -5.55 23.57
N GLU A 135 -29.48 -4.53 23.11
CA GLU A 135 -30.11 -4.51 21.80
C GLU A 135 -29.08 -4.51 20.65
N ARG A 136 -28.01 -3.72 20.81
CA ARG A 136 -26.91 -3.70 19.84
C ARG A 136 -26.16 -5.03 19.76
N ARG A 137 -26.07 -5.79 20.86
CA ARG A 137 -25.51 -7.16 20.86
C ARG A 137 -26.41 -8.17 20.16
N LYS A 138 -27.73 -7.92 20.06
CA LYS A 138 -28.64 -8.76 19.28
C LYS A 138 -28.48 -8.53 17.77
N THR A 139 -28.21 -7.28 17.36
CA THR A 139 -28.08 -6.88 15.95
C THR A 139 -26.67 -7.05 15.39
N VAL A 140 -25.64 -6.83 16.21
CA VAL A 140 -24.24 -7.08 15.84
C VAL A 140 -23.97 -8.56 16.06
N SER A 141 -23.69 -9.28 14.97
CA SER A 141 -23.21 -10.66 15.04
C SER A 141 -22.14 -10.75 16.12
N PRO A 142 -22.24 -11.67 17.10
CA PRO A 142 -21.32 -11.73 18.23
C PRO A 142 -19.89 -11.69 17.70
N PRO A 143 -18.98 -10.88 18.29
CA PRO A 143 -17.59 -10.87 17.89
C PRO A 143 -17.17 -12.32 17.86
N VAL A 144 -16.77 -12.80 16.68
CA VAL A 144 -16.42 -14.21 16.46
C VAL A 144 -15.44 -14.53 17.57
N LYS A 145 -15.89 -15.24 18.63
CA LYS A 145 -15.01 -15.80 19.65
C LYS A 145 -13.98 -16.51 18.81
N ARG A 146 -12.74 -16.02 18.77
CA ARG A 146 -11.66 -16.57 17.96
C ARG A 146 -11.73 -18.08 18.17
N LYS A 147 -12.34 -18.79 17.21
CA LYS A 147 -12.55 -20.23 17.30
C LYS A 147 -11.16 -20.79 17.43
N ALA A 148 -10.99 -21.73 18.37
CA ALA A 148 -9.74 -22.39 18.71
C ALA A 148 -8.77 -22.34 17.54
N ASP A 149 -7.65 -21.61 17.73
CA ASP A 149 -6.62 -21.37 16.73
C ASP A 149 -6.53 -22.58 15.80
N ALA A 150 -6.77 -22.40 14.50
CA ALA A 150 -6.47 -23.44 13.54
C ALA A 150 -5.08 -23.98 13.89
N PRO A 151 -4.90 -25.29 14.10
CA PRO A 151 -3.72 -25.83 14.75
C PRO A 151 -2.48 -25.26 14.06
N LYS A 152 -1.74 -24.42 14.80
CA LYS A 152 -0.70 -23.51 14.27
C LYS A 152 0.30 -24.28 13.40
N ASP A 153 0.57 -25.52 13.79
CA ASP A 153 1.46 -26.45 13.12
C ASP A 153 1.10 -26.72 11.65
N LYS A 154 -0.20 -26.81 11.31
CA LYS A 154 -0.65 -27.04 9.92
C LYS A 154 -0.34 -25.84 9.03
N VAL A 155 -0.62 -24.64 9.55
CA VAL A 155 -0.35 -23.40 8.83
C VAL A 155 1.15 -23.28 8.61
N HIS A 156 1.99 -23.51 9.62
CA HIS A 156 3.44 -23.40 9.50
C HIS A 156 4.04 -24.31 8.42
N LEU A 157 3.57 -25.56 8.28
CA LEU A 157 4.02 -26.45 7.21
C LEU A 157 3.73 -25.88 5.82
N TRP A 158 2.50 -25.42 5.58
CA TRP A 158 2.11 -24.87 4.28
C TRP A 158 2.78 -23.52 4.01
N LYS A 159 3.01 -22.71 5.05
CA LYS A 159 3.82 -21.50 4.95
C LYS A 159 5.25 -21.81 4.51
N ALA A 160 5.87 -22.81 5.13
CA ALA A 160 7.21 -23.27 4.77
C ALA A 160 7.24 -23.87 3.35
N THR A 161 6.21 -24.64 2.98
CA THR A 161 6.04 -25.22 1.63
C THR A 161 6.07 -24.15 0.54
N VAL A 162 5.25 -23.10 0.71
CA VAL A 162 5.15 -22.01 -0.25
C VAL A 162 6.42 -21.14 -0.25
N ALA A 163 6.97 -20.85 0.92
CA ALA A 163 8.25 -20.13 1.03
C ALA A 163 9.39 -20.91 0.33
N ALA A 164 9.37 -22.24 0.42
CA ALA A 164 10.31 -23.15 -0.22
C ALA A 164 10.05 -23.43 -1.71
N GLY A 165 8.98 -22.87 -2.28
CA GLY A 165 8.65 -23.12 -3.68
C GLY A 165 8.33 -24.58 -3.98
N LEU A 166 8.01 -25.39 -2.97
CA LEU A 166 7.77 -26.81 -3.16
C LEU A 166 6.42 -27.03 -3.90
N PRO A 167 6.31 -28.07 -4.75
CA PRO A 167 5.03 -28.48 -5.36
C PRO A 167 3.97 -28.72 -4.27
N LEU A 168 2.72 -28.25 -4.40
CA LEU A 168 1.76 -28.36 -3.28
C LEU A 168 1.43 -29.82 -2.90
N GLY A 169 1.61 -30.76 -3.84
CA GLY A 169 1.48 -32.19 -3.62
C GLY A 169 2.70 -32.89 -3.00
N TRP A 170 3.78 -32.18 -2.66
CA TRP A 170 5.04 -32.80 -2.16
C TRP A 170 4.84 -33.64 -0.90
N THR A 171 3.87 -33.28 -0.06
CA THR A 171 3.51 -34.01 1.17
C THR A 171 2.91 -35.38 0.89
N SER A 172 2.42 -35.62 -0.34
CA SER A 172 1.85 -36.90 -0.75
C SER A 172 2.87 -37.87 -1.34
N ALA A 173 4.15 -37.47 -1.46
CA ALA A 173 5.19 -38.35 -1.97
C ALA A 173 5.41 -39.54 -1.01
N PRO A 174 5.52 -40.80 -1.49
CA PRO A 174 5.58 -41.99 -0.64
C PRO A 174 6.68 -41.99 0.43
N GLY A 175 7.80 -41.30 0.20
CA GLY A 175 8.89 -41.17 1.19
C GLY A 175 8.76 -39.97 2.16
N VAL A 176 7.85 -39.05 1.89
CA VAL A 176 7.61 -37.83 2.69
C VAL A 176 6.34 -37.96 3.52
N ALA A 177 5.34 -38.69 3.04
CA ALA A 177 4.05 -38.83 3.68
C ALA A 177 4.15 -39.33 5.14
N SER A 178 5.15 -40.19 5.45
CA SER A 178 5.41 -40.65 6.82
C SER A 178 6.07 -39.60 7.72
N LEU A 179 6.68 -38.56 7.16
CA LEU A 179 7.32 -37.45 7.88
C LEU A 179 6.36 -36.27 8.08
N VAL A 180 5.29 -36.20 7.30
CA VAL A 180 4.27 -35.15 7.40
C VAL A 180 3.22 -35.56 8.43
N PRO A 181 2.84 -34.67 9.37
CA PRO A 181 1.78 -34.98 10.33
C PRO A 181 0.50 -35.43 9.62
N ALA A 182 -0.04 -36.60 10.00
CA ALA A 182 -1.21 -37.23 9.36
C ALA A 182 -2.46 -36.32 9.29
N ASN A 183 -2.48 -35.24 10.07
CA ASN A 183 -3.61 -34.32 10.18
C ASN A 183 -3.46 -33.02 9.37
N CYS A 184 -2.49 -32.83 8.47
CA CYS A 184 -2.24 -31.53 7.81
C CYS A 184 -3.40 -30.92 7.00
N GLY A 185 -4.48 -31.68 6.74
CA GLY A 185 -5.66 -31.22 6.01
C GLY A 185 -5.38 -30.94 4.54
N PRO A 186 -6.41 -30.85 3.67
CA PRO A 186 -6.20 -30.48 2.28
C PRO A 186 -5.73 -29.03 2.21
N ILE A 187 -4.71 -28.78 1.39
CA ILE A 187 -4.13 -27.45 1.21
C ILE A 187 -5.17 -26.40 0.80
N ALA A 188 -6.12 -26.76 -0.07
CA ALA A 188 -7.20 -25.89 -0.50
C ALA A 188 -8.02 -25.35 0.70
N GLY A 189 -8.28 -26.20 1.70
CA GLY A 189 -8.97 -25.78 2.92
C GLY A 189 -8.15 -24.82 3.77
N VAL A 190 -6.83 -25.05 3.89
CA VAL A 190 -5.92 -24.13 4.60
C VAL A 190 -5.81 -22.80 3.86
N ALA A 191 -5.63 -22.84 2.54
CA ALA A 191 -5.56 -21.66 1.68
C ALA A 191 -6.82 -20.81 1.80
N ALA A 192 -8.02 -21.41 1.76
CA ALA A 192 -9.28 -20.69 1.91
C ALA A 192 -9.43 -20.01 3.28
N VAL A 193 -9.03 -20.69 4.38
CA VAL A 193 -9.04 -20.09 5.72
C VAL A 193 -8.07 -18.91 5.81
N LEU A 194 -6.86 -19.06 5.25
CA LEU A 194 -5.86 -17.99 5.20
C LEU A 194 -6.30 -16.82 4.32
N ALA A 195 -6.92 -17.10 3.17
CA ALA A 195 -7.48 -16.11 2.27
C ALA A 195 -8.53 -15.25 2.99
N LYS A 196 -9.46 -15.90 3.71
CA LYS A 196 -10.48 -15.18 4.50
C LYS A 196 -9.84 -14.32 5.59
N ALA A 197 -8.92 -14.88 6.38
CA ALA A 197 -8.24 -14.15 7.44
C ALA A 197 -7.46 -12.94 6.88
N GLN A 198 -6.81 -13.11 5.73
CA GLN A 198 -6.06 -12.06 5.07
C GLN A 198 -6.98 -10.99 4.47
N LEU A 199 -8.13 -11.38 3.90
CA LEU A 199 -9.15 -10.46 3.44
C LEU A 199 -9.70 -9.61 4.60
N ASP A 200 -9.98 -10.23 5.74
CA ASP A 200 -10.42 -9.53 6.95
C ASP A 200 -9.36 -8.55 7.45
N LYS A 201 -8.07 -8.94 7.41
CA LYS A 201 -6.94 -8.06 7.72
C LYS A 201 -6.85 -6.86 6.78
N VAL A 202 -6.93 -7.08 5.47
CA VAL A 202 -6.89 -5.99 4.47
C VAL A 202 -8.09 -5.04 4.65
N LYS A 203 -9.27 -5.58 4.98
CA LYS A 203 -10.47 -4.79 5.29
C LYS A 203 -10.36 -3.99 6.60
N GLU A 204 -9.61 -4.48 7.57
CA GLU A 204 -9.51 -3.85 8.90
C GLU A 204 -9.07 -2.39 8.81
N GLY A 205 -8.08 -2.07 7.97
CA GLY A 205 -7.63 -0.70 7.72
C GLY A 205 -8.72 0.21 7.14
N MET A 206 -9.58 -0.34 6.27
CA MET A 206 -10.73 0.37 5.71
C MET A 206 -11.84 0.63 6.75
N LEU A 207 -12.07 -0.32 7.67
CA LEU A 207 -13.18 -0.28 8.64
C LEU A 207 -12.85 0.48 9.92
N ASN A 208 -11.57 0.52 10.30
CA ASN A 208 -11.12 1.16 11.55
C ASN A 208 -11.06 2.69 11.46
N SER A 209 -11.05 3.24 10.26
CA SER A 209 -11.05 4.68 10.01
C SER A 209 -12.46 5.27 10.08
N THR A 210 -12.58 6.51 10.58
CA THR A 210 -13.84 7.28 10.62
C THR A 210 -14.38 7.50 9.20
N VAL A 211 -13.48 7.67 8.23
CA VAL A 211 -13.78 7.71 6.80
C VAL A 211 -13.20 6.46 6.15
N LYS A 212 -13.98 5.78 5.30
CA LYS A 212 -13.50 4.65 4.51
C LYS A 212 -12.44 5.15 3.52
N GLY A 213 -11.16 4.91 3.82
CA GLY A 213 -10.05 5.21 2.91
C GLY A 213 -10.09 4.37 1.62
N GLY A 214 -10.75 3.22 1.66
CA GLY A 214 -10.86 2.29 0.54
C GLY A 214 -9.64 1.41 0.37
N LEU A 215 -9.64 0.60 -0.69
CA LEU A 215 -8.61 -0.38 -1.03
C LEU A 215 -8.11 -0.16 -2.46
N THR A 216 -6.91 -0.66 -2.74
CA THR A 216 -6.32 -0.69 -4.07
C THR A 216 -6.51 -2.08 -4.68
N LEU A 217 -7.02 -2.14 -5.91
CA LEU A 217 -7.02 -3.36 -6.72
C LEU A 217 -5.68 -3.45 -7.47
N SER A 218 -4.86 -4.42 -7.10
CA SER A 218 -3.63 -4.76 -7.81
C SER A 218 -3.92 -5.70 -8.98
N VAL A 219 -3.32 -5.42 -10.13
CA VAL A 219 -3.39 -6.23 -11.35
C VAL A 219 -1.99 -6.66 -11.73
N ASN A 220 -1.72 -7.96 -11.64
CA ASN A 220 -0.39 -8.51 -11.81
C ASN A 220 -0.31 -9.49 -12.97
N VAL A 221 0.64 -9.30 -13.88
CA VAL A 221 0.95 -10.27 -14.96
C VAL A 221 1.95 -11.30 -14.44
N ILE A 222 1.56 -12.58 -14.45
CA ILE A 222 2.42 -13.68 -13.99
C ILE A 222 3.28 -14.19 -15.14
N ASP A 223 2.66 -14.62 -16.23
CA ASP A 223 3.32 -15.16 -17.41
C ASP A 223 2.44 -14.90 -18.63
N GLY A 224 2.82 -13.94 -19.47
CA GLY A 224 2.16 -13.64 -20.75
C GLY A 224 0.65 -13.42 -20.65
N ASP A 225 -0.12 -14.50 -20.67
CA ASP A 225 -1.58 -14.56 -20.67
C ASP A 225 -2.24 -14.78 -19.29
N VAL A 226 -1.45 -14.95 -18.22
CA VAL A 226 -1.99 -15.16 -16.86
C VAL A 226 -1.96 -13.88 -16.03
N VAL A 227 -3.12 -13.47 -15.53
CA VAL A 227 -3.30 -12.30 -14.66
C VAL A 227 -3.76 -12.71 -13.26
N ALA A 228 -3.21 -12.07 -12.23
CA ALA A 228 -3.67 -12.16 -10.86
C ALA A 228 -4.28 -10.83 -10.41
N LEU A 229 -5.43 -10.89 -9.75
CA LEU A 229 -6.12 -9.75 -9.16
C LEU A 229 -6.04 -9.87 -7.64
N SER A 230 -5.57 -8.82 -6.96
CA SER A 230 -5.40 -8.80 -5.50
C SER A 230 -5.90 -7.49 -4.90
N LEU A 231 -6.41 -7.51 -3.67
CA LEU A 231 -6.67 -6.28 -2.90
C LEU A 231 -5.45 -5.91 -2.08
N MET A 232 -5.21 -4.61 -1.93
CA MET A 232 -4.17 -4.06 -1.07
C MET A 232 -4.72 -2.93 -0.21
N ASN A 233 -4.18 -2.81 1.00
CA ASN A 233 -4.33 -1.61 1.83
C ASN A 233 -3.08 -0.71 1.71
N SER A 234 -3.11 0.46 2.36
CA SER A 234 -1.99 1.41 2.40
C SER A 234 -0.73 0.88 3.08
N ASP A 235 -0.88 -0.12 3.94
CA ASP A 235 0.24 -0.73 4.68
C ASP A 235 0.99 -1.77 3.83
N GLY A 236 0.49 -2.05 2.63
CA GLY A 236 1.06 -3.05 1.71
C GLY A 236 0.61 -4.48 1.98
N ASP A 237 -0.34 -4.71 2.90
CA ASP A 237 -0.96 -6.01 3.05
C ASP A 237 -1.78 -6.32 1.80
N ALA A 238 -1.58 -7.50 1.23
CA ALA A 238 -2.27 -7.96 0.03
C ALA A 238 -3.17 -9.16 0.32
N CYS A 239 -4.24 -9.32 -0.46
CA CYS A 239 -5.11 -10.50 -0.46
C CYS A 239 -5.42 -10.88 -1.90
N ALA A 240 -5.08 -12.10 -2.33
CA ALA A 240 -5.40 -12.57 -3.67
C ALA A 240 -6.89 -12.85 -3.82
N LEU A 241 -7.50 -12.34 -4.89
CA LEU A 241 -8.91 -12.53 -5.22
C LEU A 241 -9.08 -13.64 -6.25
N SER A 242 -8.35 -13.53 -7.37
CA SER A 242 -8.45 -14.44 -8.49
C SER A 242 -7.16 -14.50 -9.29
N ILE A 243 -6.98 -15.63 -9.98
CA ILE A 243 -5.99 -15.78 -11.04
C ILE A 243 -6.77 -16.32 -12.23
N ALA A 244 -6.57 -15.70 -13.40
CA ALA A 244 -7.24 -16.09 -14.62
C ALA A 244 -6.26 -16.11 -15.79
N ARG A 245 -6.46 -17.06 -16.69
CA ARG A 245 -5.84 -17.06 -18.01
C ARG A 245 -6.74 -16.27 -18.96
N VAL A 246 -6.18 -15.28 -19.63
CA VAL A 246 -6.90 -14.43 -20.58
C VAL A 246 -6.64 -15.00 -21.97
N ALA A 247 -7.66 -15.64 -22.56
CA ALA A 247 -7.53 -16.32 -23.85
C ALA A 247 -6.98 -15.40 -24.95
N ASP A 248 -7.52 -14.18 -25.02
CA ASP A 248 -7.05 -13.13 -25.92
C ASP A 248 -6.29 -12.08 -25.12
N TRP A 249 -4.96 -12.18 -25.05
CA TRP A 249 -4.08 -11.23 -24.34
C TRP A 249 -4.09 -9.84 -25.00
N THR A 250 -5.19 -9.14 -24.78
CA THR A 250 -5.57 -7.88 -25.38
C THR A 250 -6.20 -7.00 -24.31
N VAL A 251 -6.30 -5.70 -24.60
CA VAL A 251 -6.98 -4.74 -23.72
C VAL A 251 -8.42 -5.18 -23.43
N SER A 252 -9.17 -5.63 -24.46
CA SER A 252 -10.57 -6.05 -24.32
C SER A 252 -10.74 -7.32 -23.49
N GLY A 253 -9.82 -8.30 -23.63
CA GLY A 253 -9.82 -9.51 -22.81
C GLY A 253 -9.66 -9.18 -21.33
N LEU A 254 -8.68 -8.32 -21.02
CA LEU A 254 -8.41 -7.87 -19.64
C LEU A 254 -9.54 -7.03 -19.05
N GLU A 255 -10.18 -6.14 -19.84
CA GLU A 255 -11.33 -5.35 -19.39
C GLU A 255 -12.46 -6.24 -18.85
N THR A 256 -12.74 -7.37 -19.50
CA THR A 256 -13.80 -8.30 -19.11
C THR A 256 -13.55 -8.85 -17.70
N HIS A 257 -12.33 -9.30 -17.42
CA HIS A 257 -11.95 -9.79 -16.10
C HIS A 257 -11.97 -8.69 -15.03
N LEU A 258 -11.51 -7.48 -15.36
CA LEU A 258 -11.53 -6.34 -14.45
C LEU A 258 -12.95 -5.91 -14.09
N ARG A 259 -13.87 -5.82 -15.06
CA ARG A 259 -15.29 -5.51 -14.82
C ARG A 259 -15.94 -6.55 -13.92
N ALA A 260 -15.73 -7.84 -14.19
CA ALA A 260 -16.27 -8.93 -13.37
C ALA A 260 -15.77 -8.85 -11.92
N CYS A 261 -14.46 -8.61 -11.73
CA CYS A 261 -13.86 -8.45 -10.41
C CYS A 261 -14.43 -7.23 -9.68
N LEU A 262 -14.46 -6.06 -10.32
CA LEU A 262 -15.00 -4.82 -9.72
C LEU A 262 -16.48 -4.95 -9.36
N SER A 263 -17.28 -5.58 -10.23
CA SER A 263 -18.70 -5.86 -9.96
C SER A 263 -18.86 -6.69 -8.68
N THR A 264 -18.05 -7.73 -8.51
CA THR A 264 -18.14 -8.57 -7.33
C THR A 264 -17.65 -7.88 -6.06
N LEU A 265 -16.61 -7.05 -6.16
CA LEU A 265 -16.13 -6.23 -5.05
C LEU A 265 -17.19 -5.22 -4.59
N ARG A 266 -17.90 -4.59 -5.55
CA ARG A 266 -19.03 -3.69 -5.26
C ARG A 266 -20.19 -4.44 -4.59
N ALA A 267 -20.58 -5.61 -5.11
CA ALA A 267 -21.60 -6.46 -4.50
C ALA A 267 -21.23 -6.87 -3.06
N SER A 268 -19.93 -6.94 -2.77
CA SER A 268 -19.36 -7.24 -1.46
C SER A 268 -19.18 -6.02 -0.54
N ASN A 269 -19.67 -4.84 -0.94
CA ASN A 269 -19.52 -3.56 -0.24
C ASN A 269 -18.04 -3.21 0.08
N LEU A 270 -17.14 -3.58 -0.82
CA LEU A 270 -15.73 -3.20 -0.75
C LEU A 270 -15.50 -1.92 -1.54
N SER A 271 -15.04 -0.87 -0.85
CA SER A 271 -14.73 0.41 -1.48
C SER A 271 -13.36 0.33 -2.14
N ILE A 272 -13.31 0.31 -3.47
CA ILE A 272 -12.06 0.41 -4.23
C ILE A 272 -11.83 1.87 -4.58
N VAL A 273 -10.61 2.38 -4.41
CA VAL A 273 -10.25 3.78 -4.72
C VAL A 273 -9.22 3.89 -5.84
N ALA A 274 -8.48 2.82 -6.10
CA ALA A 274 -7.47 2.78 -7.15
C ALA A 274 -7.30 1.39 -7.73
N ILE A 275 -6.83 1.34 -8.97
CA ILE A 275 -6.28 0.17 -9.65
C ILE A 275 -4.79 0.44 -9.90
N VAL A 276 -3.94 -0.48 -9.50
CA VAL A 276 -2.49 -0.42 -9.77
C VAL A 276 -2.07 -1.62 -10.57
N ALA A 277 -1.47 -1.39 -11.74
CA ALA A 277 -1.05 -2.44 -12.64
C ALA A 277 0.48 -2.55 -12.73
N ASP A 278 1.01 -3.77 -12.76
CA ASP A 278 2.44 -4.07 -12.90
C ASP A 278 2.89 -4.34 -14.34
N ALA A 279 2.08 -3.91 -15.31
CA ALA A 279 2.38 -3.94 -16.74
C ALA A 279 1.47 -2.94 -17.47
N THR A 280 1.90 -2.49 -18.65
CA THR A 280 1.23 -1.41 -19.39
C THR A 280 -0.05 -1.88 -20.09
N LEU A 281 -0.13 -3.15 -20.52
CA LEU A 281 -1.36 -3.68 -21.14
C LEU A 281 -2.54 -3.76 -20.15
N PRO A 282 -2.39 -4.34 -18.93
CA PRO A 282 -3.44 -4.26 -17.90
C PRO A 282 -3.71 -2.84 -17.42
N LEU A 283 -2.70 -1.96 -17.41
CA LEU A 283 -2.90 -0.54 -17.10
C LEU A 283 -3.83 0.14 -18.11
N ALA A 284 -3.61 -0.11 -19.41
CA ALA A 284 -4.46 0.41 -20.47
C ALA A 284 -5.90 -0.15 -20.37
N ALA A 285 -6.05 -1.43 -20.06
CA ALA A 285 -7.36 -2.04 -19.82
C ALA A 285 -8.07 -1.42 -18.61
N ALA A 286 -7.36 -1.23 -17.50
CA ALA A 286 -7.89 -0.58 -16.30
C ALA A 286 -8.34 0.86 -16.59
N ALA A 287 -7.58 1.61 -17.38
CA ALA A 287 -7.94 2.98 -17.75
C ALA A 287 -9.20 3.04 -18.63
N ARG A 288 -9.41 2.05 -19.53
CA ARG A 288 -10.67 1.94 -20.29
C ARG A 288 -11.86 1.58 -19.41
N VAL A 289 -11.68 0.68 -18.44
CA VAL A 289 -12.72 0.36 -17.45
C VAL A 289 -13.05 1.58 -16.58
N GLN A 290 -12.04 2.33 -16.14
CA GLN A 290 -12.23 3.57 -15.39
C GLN A 290 -13.04 4.58 -16.20
N ALA A 291 -12.65 4.85 -17.45
CA ALA A 291 -13.34 5.82 -18.31
C ALA A 291 -14.80 5.44 -18.58
N ALA A 292 -15.11 4.15 -18.71
CA ALA A 292 -16.44 3.67 -19.07
C ALA A 292 -17.36 3.44 -17.85
N ASP A 293 -16.85 2.78 -16.80
CA ASP A 293 -17.68 2.13 -15.77
C ASP A 293 -17.35 2.56 -14.33
N ALA A 294 -16.24 3.26 -14.14
CA ALA A 294 -15.71 3.57 -12.81
C ALA A 294 -14.88 4.88 -12.81
N PRO A 295 -15.48 6.02 -13.21
CA PRO A 295 -14.75 7.28 -13.35
C PRO A 295 -14.21 7.81 -12.01
N ASP A 296 -14.68 7.28 -10.89
CA ASP A 296 -14.23 7.57 -9.54
C ASP A 296 -12.91 6.88 -9.17
N LEU A 297 -12.52 5.81 -9.86
CA LEU A 297 -11.27 5.11 -9.56
C LEU A 297 -10.05 5.87 -10.07
N LEU A 298 -8.94 5.78 -9.33
CA LEU A 298 -7.62 6.07 -9.88
C LEU A 298 -7.10 4.85 -10.64
N VAL A 299 -6.38 5.08 -11.72
CA VAL A 299 -5.64 4.03 -12.43
C VAL A 299 -4.20 4.49 -12.54
N LEU A 300 -3.28 3.69 -12.00
CA LEU A 300 -1.88 4.09 -11.83
C LEU A 300 -0.93 2.95 -12.21
N PRO A 301 0.22 3.25 -12.81
CA PRO A 301 1.28 2.25 -12.97
C PRO A 301 1.89 1.92 -11.59
N CYS A 302 2.33 0.68 -11.41
CA CYS A 302 3.13 0.27 -10.26
C CYS A 302 4.51 0.96 -10.30
N LEU A 303 4.88 1.69 -9.24
CA LEU A 303 6.18 2.36 -9.16
C LEU A 303 7.36 1.37 -9.29
N LEU A 304 7.32 0.24 -8.59
CA LEU A 304 8.41 -0.75 -8.64
C LEU A 304 8.59 -1.32 -10.05
N HIS A 305 7.49 -1.60 -10.75
CA HIS A 305 7.56 -2.08 -12.13
C HIS A 305 8.13 -1.02 -13.08
N LEU A 306 7.77 0.25 -12.89
CA LEU A 306 8.35 1.36 -13.64
C LEU A 306 9.87 1.42 -13.41
N LEU A 307 10.33 1.30 -12.17
CA LEU A 307 11.77 1.23 -11.87
C LEU A 307 12.44 0.01 -12.51
N ASP A 308 11.76 -1.14 -12.57
CA ASP A 308 12.24 -2.35 -13.25
C ASP A 308 12.40 -2.11 -14.75
N ILE A 309 11.45 -1.42 -15.38
CA ILE A 309 11.53 -1.04 -16.80
C ILE A 309 12.73 -0.13 -17.04
N LEU A 310 12.86 0.96 -16.26
CA LEU A 310 13.95 1.91 -16.41
C LEU A 310 15.32 1.24 -16.24
N ALA A 311 15.48 0.44 -15.19
CA ALA A 311 16.70 -0.31 -14.94
C ALA A 311 16.97 -1.36 -16.04
N GLY A 312 15.93 -2.07 -16.48
CA GLY A 312 16.02 -3.03 -17.56
C GLY A 312 16.51 -2.41 -18.88
N THR A 313 16.01 -1.22 -19.23
CA THR A 313 16.47 -0.49 -20.42
C THR A 313 17.96 -0.19 -20.34
N VAL A 314 18.42 0.41 -19.22
CA VAL A 314 19.85 0.71 -19.03
C VAL A 314 20.73 -0.55 -19.05
N LEU A 315 20.28 -1.63 -18.41
CA LEU A 315 21.02 -2.89 -18.34
C LEU A 315 21.11 -3.58 -19.71
N THR A 316 20.00 -3.62 -20.47
CA THR A 316 19.94 -4.29 -21.78
C THR A 316 20.67 -3.52 -22.88
N GLU A 317 20.80 -2.20 -22.77
CA GLU A 317 21.70 -1.42 -23.64
C GLU A 317 23.18 -1.76 -23.38
N ALA A 318 23.53 -2.04 -22.11
CA ALA A 318 24.88 -2.39 -21.68
C ALA A 318 25.15 -3.92 -21.71
N THR A 319 24.53 -4.65 -22.64
CA THR A 319 24.55 -6.12 -22.68
C THR A 319 25.95 -6.75 -22.55
N GLY A 320 26.93 -6.22 -23.28
CA GLY A 320 28.31 -6.73 -23.25
C GLY A 320 28.97 -6.60 -21.88
N VAL A 321 28.90 -5.40 -21.27
CA VAL A 321 29.53 -5.11 -19.97
C VAL A 321 28.86 -5.91 -18.87
N VAL A 322 27.52 -5.92 -18.82
CA VAL A 322 26.77 -6.67 -17.79
C VAL A 322 27.08 -8.16 -17.87
N GLY A 323 27.11 -8.75 -19.07
CA GLY A 323 27.39 -10.18 -19.24
C GLY A 323 28.77 -10.59 -18.69
N VAL A 324 29.81 -9.79 -18.93
CA VAL A 324 31.15 -10.05 -18.39
C VAL A 324 31.21 -9.83 -16.88
N LEU A 325 30.51 -8.81 -16.35
CA LEU A 325 30.39 -8.60 -14.91
C LEU A 325 29.77 -9.81 -14.19
N LEU A 326 28.78 -10.48 -14.80
CA LEU A 326 28.21 -11.70 -14.23
C LEU A 326 29.23 -12.84 -14.14
N GLU A 327 30.07 -12.99 -15.16
CA GLU A 327 31.15 -13.99 -15.16
C GLU A 327 32.20 -13.69 -14.09
N VAL A 328 32.55 -12.42 -13.92
CA VAL A 328 33.43 -11.96 -12.82
C VAL A 328 32.79 -12.27 -11.47
N ALA A 329 31.54 -11.86 -11.22
CA ALA A 329 30.84 -12.19 -9.98
C ALA A 329 30.78 -13.69 -9.71
N SER A 330 30.47 -14.49 -10.73
CA SER A 330 30.45 -15.95 -10.64
C SER A 330 31.81 -16.53 -10.22
N ALA A 331 32.91 -16.05 -10.82
CA ALA A 331 34.27 -16.46 -10.47
C ALA A 331 34.64 -16.10 -9.02
N LEU A 332 34.24 -14.92 -8.55
CA LEU A 332 34.51 -14.43 -7.19
C LEU A 332 33.78 -15.21 -6.09
N ARG A 333 32.70 -15.91 -6.44
CA ARG A 333 31.95 -16.76 -5.51
C ARG A 333 32.63 -18.08 -5.20
N HIS A 334 33.68 -18.45 -5.93
CA HIS A 334 34.45 -19.66 -5.62
C HIS A 334 35.01 -19.57 -4.18
N PRO A 335 34.85 -20.57 -3.31
CA PRO A 335 35.25 -20.49 -1.90
C PRO A 335 36.70 -20.03 -1.67
N ALA A 336 37.63 -20.53 -2.48
CA ALA A 336 39.05 -20.15 -2.43
C ALA A 336 39.34 -18.68 -2.82
N VAL A 337 38.45 -18.04 -3.58
CA VAL A 337 38.57 -16.63 -3.97
C VAL A 337 37.86 -15.76 -2.94
N ARG A 338 36.68 -16.18 -2.49
CA ARG A 338 35.89 -15.48 -1.48
C ARG A 338 36.67 -15.21 -0.19
N SER A 339 37.50 -16.15 0.27
CA SER A 339 38.35 -15.96 1.46
C SER A 339 39.38 -14.83 1.31
N ARG A 340 39.66 -14.39 0.07
CA ARG A 340 40.65 -13.35 -0.26
C ARG A 340 40.00 -12.00 -0.52
N VAL A 341 38.80 -12.00 -1.09
CA VAL A 341 38.07 -10.79 -1.52
C VAL A 341 37.04 -10.33 -0.48
N GLY A 342 36.71 -11.19 0.49
CA GLY A 342 35.77 -10.89 1.57
C GLY A 342 34.33 -11.27 1.22
N ALA A 343 33.44 -10.27 1.16
CA ALA A 343 32.04 -10.50 0.77
C ALA A 343 31.98 -10.75 -0.75
N ALA A 344 31.41 -11.88 -1.15
CA ALA A 344 31.19 -12.15 -2.57
C ALA A 344 30.03 -11.27 -3.09
N PRO A 345 30.10 -10.80 -4.35
CA PRO A 345 28.99 -10.08 -4.97
C PRO A 345 27.68 -10.90 -4.89
N PRO A 346 26.53 -10.25 -4.67
CA PRO A 346 25.24 -10.93 -4.72
C PRO A 346 24.99 -11.49 -6.12
N VAL A 347 24.19 -12.56 -6.22
CA VAL A 347 23.86 -13.15 -7.52
C VAL A 347 22.68 -12.40 -8.14
N PRO A 348 22.82 -11.92 -9.39
CA PRO A 348 21.69 -11.35 -10.10
C PRO A 348 20.65 -12.41 -10.44
N LEU A 349 19.42 -12.15 -10.03
CA LEU A 349 18.28 -13.02 -10.26
C LEU A 349 17.41 -12.45 -11.37
N ALA A 350 17.06 -13.25 -12.36
CA ALA A 350 16.31 -12.83 -13.55
C ALA A 350 14.97 -12.11 -13.27
N HIS A 351 14.39 -12.28 -12.08
CA HIS A 351 13.10 -11.72 -11.67
C HIS A 351 13.22 -10.64 -10.57
N ASP A 352 14.44 -10.22 -10.21
CA ASP A 352 14.71 -9.26 -9.14
C ASP A 352 15.76 -8.26 -9.59
N VAL A 353 15.32 -7.20 -10.28
CA VAL A 353 16.22 -6.18 -10.87
C VAL A 353 17.16 -5.53 -9.85
N PRO A 354 16.73 -5.20 -8.61
CA PRO A 354 17.63 -4.74 -7.55
C PRO A 354 18.89 -5.59 -7.35
N THR A 355 18.82 -6.90 -7.54
CA THR A 355 20.00 -7.79 -7.38
C THR A 355 21.08 -7.55 -8.44
N PHE A 356 20.71 -7.08 -9.65
CA PHE A 356 21.67 -6.65 -10.66
C PHE A 356 22.40 -5.39 -10.21
N LEU A 357 21.66 -4.42 -9.68
CA LEU A 357 22.24 -3.15 -9.21
C LEU A 357 23.23 -3.39 -8.07
N ALA A 358 22.85 -4.23 -7.11
CA ALA A 358 23.71 -4.61 -5.99
C ALA A 358 24.96 -5.39 -6.44
N CYS A 359 24.83 -6.25 -7.45
CA CYS A 359 25.97 -6.98 -8.01
C CYS A 359 26.95 -6.06 -8.73
N ILE A 360 26.45 -5.15 -9.58
CA ILE A 360 27.29 -4.19 -10.32
C ILE A 360 28.01 -3.25 -9.35
N GLU A 361 27.33 -2.74 -8.31
CA GLU A 361 27.93 -1.95 -7.24
C GLU A 361 29.04 -2.74 -6.54
N ALA A 362 28.75 -3.97 -6.08
CA ALA A 362 29.73 -4.80 -5.40
C ALA A 362 30.96 -5.09 -6.26
N ILE A 363 30.83 -5.27 -7.59
CA ILE A 363 31.99 -5.46 -8.47
C ILE A 363 32.73 -4.15 -8.70
N ALA A 364 32.03 -3.02 -8.82
CA ALA A 364 32.65 -1.71 -8.98
C ALA A 364 33.55 -1.37 -7.77
N ASP A 365 33.10 -1.70 -6.57
CA ASP A 365 33.90 -1.53 -5.34
C ASP A 365 35.14 -2.44 -5.28
N LEU A 366 35.13 -3.53 -6.06
CA LEU A 366 36.23 -4.47 -6.19
C LEU A 366 37.22 -4.13 -7.29
N GLU A 367 37.09 -2.98 -7.98
CA GLU A 367 38.01 -2.57 -9.05
C GLU A 367 39.48 -2.62 -8.63
N THR A 368 39.83 -1.93 -7.53
CA THR A 368 41.23 -1.84 -7.07
C THR A 368 41.79 -3.21 -6.67
N PRO A 369 41.10 -4.04 -5.85
CA PRO A 369 41.53 -5.41 -5.56
C PRO A 369 41.70 -6.29 -6.80
N LEU A 370 40.76 -6.23 -7.74
CA LEU A 370 40.79 -7.08 -8.93
C LEU A 370 41.91 -6.71 -9.89
N ARG A 371 42.23 -5.42 -10.01
CA ARG A 371 43.38 -4.94 -10.79
C ARG A 371 44.71 -5.30 -10.16
N ALA A 372 44.81 -5.19 -8.84
CA ALA A 372 46.02 -5.56 -8.10
C ALA A 372 46.28 -7.06 -8.19
N GLU A 373 45.22 -7.87 -8.24
CA GLU A 373 45.33 -9.32 -8.36
C GLU A 373 44.37 -9.92 -9.40
N PRO A 374 44.69 -9.83 -10.71
CA PRO A 374 43.84 -10.39 -11.75
C PRO A 374 43.65 -11.91 -11.63
N SER A 375 44.60 -12.61 -10.99
CA SER A 375 44.52 -14.06 -10.77
C SER A 375 43.31 -14.53 -9.94
N LEU A 376 42.65 -13.60 -9.23
CA LEU A 376 41.39 -13.87 -8.53
C LEU A 376 40.28 -14.36 -9.47
N VAL A 377 40.33 -13.96 -10.75
CA VAL A 377 39.50 -14.54 -11.81
C VAL A 377 40.33 -15.59 -12.59
N ARG A 378 39.81 -16.81 -12.70
CA ARG A 378 40.57 -17.95 -13.25
C ARG A 378 40.75 -17.92 -14.77
N SER A 379 39.82 -17.31 -15.50
CA SER A 379 39.84 -17.29 -16.97
C SER A 379 40.83 -16.25 -17.49
N PRO A 380 41.78 -16.61 -18.39
CA PRO A 380 42.68 -15.64 -19.02
C PRO A 380 41.96 -14.53 -19.79
N ALA A 381 40.75 -14.79 -20.29
CA ALA A 381 39.93 -13.76 -20.92
C ALA A 381 39.45 -12.73 -19.89
N LEU A 382 38.96 -13.19 -18.73
CA LEU A 382 38.52 -12.31 -17.64
C LEU A 382 39.70 -11.56 -17.01
N GLN A 383 40.87 -12.19 -16.89
CA GLN A 383 42.09 -11.52 -16.40
C GLN A 383 42.48 -10.33 -17.29
N ARG A 384 42.44 -10.51 -18.61
CA ARG A 384 42.69 -9.41 -19.57
C ARG A 384 41.65 -8.31 -19.47
N TRP A 385 40.38 -8.68 -19.31
CA TRP A 385 39.29 -7.71 -19.13
C TRP A 385 39.44 -6.92 -17.83
N VAL A 386 39.77 -7.58 -16.72
CA VAL A 386 40.02 -6.95 -15.41
C VAL A 386 41.25 -6.03 -15.45
N ALA A 387 42.25 -6.35 -16.28
CA ALA A 387 43.43 -5.50 -16.46
C ALA A 387 43.20 -4.30 -17.39
N ASP A 388 42.11 -4.28 -18.17
CA ASP A 388 41.85 -3.26 -19.19
C ASP A 388 41.14 -2.02 -18.63
N ASP A 389 41.75 -0.85 -18.81
CA ASP A 389 41.19 0.43 -18.39
C ASP A 389 39.88 0.79 -19.10
N THR A 390 39.73 0.38 -20.36
CA THR A 390 38.53 0.66 -21.15
C THR A 390 37.32 -0.08 -20.61
N SER A 391 37.54 -1.34 -20.21
CA SER A 391 36.55 -2.18 -19.56
C SER A 391 36.05 -1.55 -18.26
N TRP A 392 36.95 -1.11 -17.37
CA TRP A 392 36.55 -0.43 -16.13
C TRP A 392 35.95 0.96 -16.35
N ALA A 393 36.37 1.69 -17.38
CA ALA A 393 35.70 2.94 -17.75
C ALA A 393 34.23 2.70 -18.11
N SER A 394 33.94 1.59 -18.79
CA SER A 394 32.57 1.16 -19.13
C SER A 394 31.78 0.75 -17.89
N VAL A 395 32.39 0.04 -16.93
CA VAL A 395 31.76 -0.30 -15.64
C VAL A 395 31.43 0.95 -14.85
N ARG A 396 32.36 1.90 -14.73
CA ARG A 396 32.12 3.18 -14.03
C ARG A 396 31.03 4.00 -14.70
N ALA A 397 30.98 4.02 -16.03
CA ALA A 397 29.92 4.69 -16.77
C ALA A 397 28.54 4.07 -16.47
N LEU A 398 28.44 2.74 -16.55
CA LEU A 398 27.21 2.01 -16.21
C LEU A 398 26.80 2.22 -14.75
N HIS A 399 27.73 2.09 -13.81
CA HIS A 399 27.48 2.28 -12.39
C HIS A 399 26.97 3.69 -12.07
N ARG A 400 27.57 4.73 -12.66
CA ARG A 400 27.08 6.12 -12.54
C ARG A 400 25.68 6.29 -13.12
N ARG A 401 25.41 5.69 -14.28
CA ARG A 401 24.10 5.76 -14.94
C ARG A 401 22.99 5.08 -14.12
N LEU A 402 23.32 4.00 -13.41
CA LEU A 402 22.41 3.25 -12.52
C LEU A 402 22.26 3.87 -11.12
N GLY A 403 23.14 4.79 -10.72
CA GLY A 403 23.11 5.44 -9.40
C GLY A 403 21.74 6.02 -9.01
N PRO A 404 21.08 6.82 -9.87
CA PRO A 404 19.74 7.34 -9.61
C PRO A 404 18.71 6.27 -9.28
N LEU A 405 18.73 5.13 -9.98
CA LEU A 405 17.82 4.01 -9.77
C LEU A 405 18.09 3.31 -8.44
N ARG A 406 19.35 3.12 -8.06
CA ARG A 406 19.73 2.56 -6.76
C ARG A 406 19.16 3.39 -5.61
N GLU A 407 19.28 4.71 -5.71
CA GLU A 407 18.69 5.64 -4.75
C GLU A 407 17.15 5.50 -4.71
N ALA A 408 16.51 5.40 -5.87
CA ALA A 408 15.06 5.24 -5.97
C ALA A 408 14.55 3.92 -5.33
N TYR A 409 15.23 2.79 -5.55
CA TYR A 409 14.88 1.51 -4.90
C TYR A 409 15.08 1.53 -3.39
N ALA A 410 16.06 2.29 -2.90
CA ALA A 410 16.33 2.44 -1.47
C ALA A 410 15.32 3.36 -0.76
N MET A 411 14.59 4.18 -1.51
CA MET A 411 13.59 5.08 -0.96
C MET A 411 12.30 4.33 -0.61
N SER A 412 11.80 4.56 0.61
CA SER A 412 10.43 4.17 0.95
C SER A 412 9.45 5.10 0.24
N CYS A 413 8.61 4.54 -0.62
CA CYS A 413 7.63 5.28 -1.39
C CYS A 413 6.21 4.83 -1.06
N PRO A 414 5.66 5.17 0.12
CA PRO A 414 4.35 4.70 0.54
C PRO A 414 3.18 5.48 -0.09
N THR A 415 3.42 6.63 -0.73
CA THR A 415 2.34 7.52 -1.20
C THR A 415 2.62 8.12 -2.57
N LEU A 416 1.59 8.66 -3.23
CA LEU A 416 1.71 9.35 -4.51
C LEU A 416 2.69 10.53 -4.48
N ALA A 417 2.82 11.20 -3.33
CA ALA A 417 3.79 12.29 -3.17
C ALA A 417 5.24 11.77 -3.28
N HIS A 418 5.51 10.59 -2.71
CA HIS A 418 6.82 9.96 -2.82
C HIS A 418 7.10 9.48 -4.25
N VAL A 419 6.08 9.00 -4.96
CA VAL A 419 6.21 8.65 -6.38
C VAL A 419 6.66 9.87 -7.18
N LEU A 420 5.96 11.01 -7.07
CA LEU A 420 6.32 12.23 -7.78
C LEU A 420 7.76 12.65 -7.45
N ARG A 421 8.12 12.65 -6.17
CA ARG A 421 9.49 12.97 -5.72
C ARG A 421 10.53 12.05 -6.35
N THR A 422 10.26 10.75 -6.40
CA THR A 422 11.16 9.74 -6.95
C THR A 422 11.38 9.97 -8.43
N LEU A 423 10.30 10.11 -9.21
CA LEU A 423 10.38 10.31 -10.66
C LEU A 423 11.07 11.64 -10.99
N ALA A 424 10.75 12.72 -10.26
CA ALA A 424 11.37 14.01 -10.47
C ALA A 424 12.87 13.99 -10.21
N ARG A 425 13.30 13.29 -9.14
CA ARG A 425 14.72 13.12 -8.82
C ARG A 425 15.44 12.32 -9.90
N LEU A 426 14.85 11.21 -10.38
CA LEU A 426 15.39 10.41 -11.48
C LEU A 426 15.58 11.26 -12.75
N GLN A 427 14.53 11.98 -13.16
CA GLN A 427 14.58 12.86 -14.32
C GLN A 427 15.66 13.93 -14.18
N GLN A 428 15.74 14.59 -13.02
CA GLN A 428 16.73 15.63 -12.76
C GLN A 428 18.16 15.09 -12.82
N GLN A 429 18.42 13.95 -12.18
CA GLN A 429 19.76 13.34 -12.12
C GLN A 429 20.22 12.87 -13.51
N TRP A 430 19.36 12.23 -14.30
CA TRP A 430 19.71 11.82 -15.67
C TRP A 430 19.86 13.00 -16.63
N THR A 431 19.00 14.01 -16.52
CA THR A 431 19.17 15.26 -17.29
C THR A 431 20.52 15.92 -16.97
N ALA A 432 20.90 15.97 -15.69
CA ALA A 432 22.18 16.53 -15.25
C ALA A 432 23.39 15.70 -15.73
N ALA A 433 23.21 14.37 -15.84
CA ALA A 433 24.21 13.46 -16.38
C ALA A 433 24.28 13.47 -17.92
N GLY A 434 23.38 14.17 -18.60
CA GLY A 434 23.30 14.22 -20.06
C GLY A 434 22.58 13.02 -20.70
N ASP A 435 21.95 12.15 -19.91
CA ASP A 435 21.22 10.96 -20.35
C ASP A 435 19.76 11.34 -20.67
N ARG A 436 19.56 11.86 -21.89
CA ARG A 436 18.24 12.35 -22.32
C ARG A 436 17.24 11.22 -22.52
N ASP A 437 17.69 10.08 -23.04
CA ASP A 437 16.81 8.95 -23.34
C ASP A 437 16.18 8.38 -22.06
N ALA A 438 16.98 8.21 -20.99
CA ALA A 438 16.45 7.78 -19.70
C ALA A 438 15.51 8.82 -19.07
N ALA A 439 15.83 10.12 -19.20
CA ALA A 439 14.99 11.20 -18.69
C ALA A 439 13.65 11.32 -19.43
N ASP A 440 13.64 11.14 -20.75
CA ASP A 440 12.45 11.14 -21.59
C ASP A 440 11.58 9.90 -21.34
N LEU A 441 12.21 8.77 -21.01
CA LEU A 441 11.48 7.56 -20.61
C LEU A 441 10.74 7.77 -19.28
N VAL A 442 11.34 8.44 -18.29
CA VAL A 442 10.64 8.84 -17.06
C VAL A 442 9.45 9.75 -17.36
N GLU A 443 9.62 10.72 -18.26
CA GLU A 443 8.55 11.62 -18.68
C GLU A 443 7.40 10.87 -19.37
N THR A 444 7.71 9.83 -20.14
CA THR A 444 6.71 8.97 -20.80
C THR A 444 5.83 8.27 -19.77
N PHE A 445 6.43 7.64 -18.75
CA PHE A 445 5.65 6.98 -17.70
C PHE A 445 4.96 7.95 -16.73
N TRP A 446 5.52 9.14 -16.52
CA TRP A 446 4.88 10.18 -15.70
C TRP A 446 3.47 10.50 -16.21
N ARG A 447 3.24 10.45 -17.53
CA ARG A 447 1.95 10.77 -18.14
C ARG A 447 0.81 9.83 -17.75
N TRP A 448 1.12 8.69 -17.15
CA TRP A 448 0.13 7.72 -16.67
C TRP A 448 -0.38 8.02 -15.26
N TYR A 449 0.26 8.94 -14.53
CA TYR A 449 -0.21 9.33 -13.21
C TYR A 449 -1.31 10.40 -13.28
N ASP A 450 -2.33 10.26 -12.44
CA ASP A 450 -3.40 11.26 -12.28
C ASP A 450 -2.80 12.53 -11.66
N LEU A 451 -2.58 13.55 -12.51
CA LEU A 451 -1.97 14.82 -12.12
C LEU A 451 -2.70 15.49 -10.94
N PRO A 452 -4.05 15.63 -10.95
CA PRO A 452 -4.76 16.25 -9.83
C PRO A 452 -4.48 15.56 -8.49
N SER A 453 -4.65 14.23 -8.41
CA SER A 453 -4.43 13.49 -7.16
C SER A 453 -2.97 13.52 -6.72
N THR A 454 -2.03 13.45 -7.66
CA THR A 454 -0.60 13.49 -7.33
C THR A 454 -0.20 14.86 -6.77
N VAL A 455 -0.70 15.95 -7.36
CA VAL A 455 -0.46 17.32 -6.85
C VAL A 455 -1.06 17.49 -5.47
N LEU A 456 -2.31 17.05 -5.25
CA LEU A 456 -2.95 17.11 -3.94
C LEU A 456 -2.19 16.28 -2.91
N ALA A 457 -1.66 15.11 -3.29
CA ALA A 457 -0.89 14.26 -2.39
C ALA A 457 0.35 15.00 -1.91
N CYS A 458 1.03 15.76 -2.78
CA CYS A 458 2.17 16.59 -2.40
C CYS A 458 1.76 17.78 -1.52
N VAL A 459 0.68 18.50 -1.88
CA VAL A 459 0.21 19.66 -1.10
C VAL A 459 -0.19 19.26 0.32
N PHE A 460 -0.79 18.08 0.47
CA PHE A 460 -1.29 17.56 1.74
C PHE A 460 -0.34 16.59 2.44
N HIS A 461 0.91 16.44 1.96
CA HIS A 461 1.86 15.60 2.67
C HIS A 461 2.57 16.37 3.79
N VAL A 462 2.10 16.20 5.03
CA VAL A 462 2.59 16.99 6.18
C VAL A 462 4.06 16.75 6.57
N HIS A 463 4.66 15.62 6.15
CA HIS A 463 6.06 15.31 6.44
C HIS A 463 7.03 15.55 5.28
N LEU A 464 6.54 16.01 4.11
CA LEU A 464 7.36 16.11 2.90
C LEU A 464 7.62 17.57 2.53
N ASP A 465 8.39 18.25 3.38
CA ASP A 465 8.73 19.67 3.23
C ASP A 465 9.67 19.98 2.03
N ASP A 466 10.34 18.97 1.49
CA ASP A 466 11.32 19.13 0.41
C ASP A 466 10.70 19.13 -1.00
N VAL A 467 9.47 18.65 -1.15
CA VAL A 467 8.73 18.70 -2.42
C VAL A 467 8.12 20.09 -2.62
N ARG A 468 8.81 20.94 -3.36
CA ARG A 468 8.36 22.28 -3.71
C ARG A 468 7.77 22.32 -5.11
N LEU A 469 6.44 22.21 -5.17
CA LEU A 469 5.69 22.44 -6.40
C LEU A 469 5.92 23.87 -6.93
N ALA A 470 5.98 24.01 -8.25
CA ALA A 470 6.02 25.30 -8.92
C ALA A 470 4.77 26.13 -8.52
N PRO A 471 4.89 27.46 -8.32
CA PRO A 471 3.77 28.28 -7.88
C PRO A 471 2.53 28.16 -8.78
N ALA A 472 2.72 28.07 -10.10
CA ALA A 472 1.63 27.90 -11.06
C ALA A 472 0.87 26.58 -10.87
N VAL A 473 1.57 25.49 -10.56
CA VAL A 473 0.97 24.17 -10.30
C VAL A 473 0.30 24.15 -8.93
N ARG A 474 0.94 24.74 -7.91
CA ARG A 474 0.36 24.84 -6.57
C ARG A 474 -0.94 25.67 -6.57
N ALA A 475 -1.04 26.68 -7.44
CA ALA A 475 -2.25 27.48 -7.61
C ALA A 475 -3.45 26.69 -8.14
N LEU A 476 -3.23 25.50 -8.74
CA LEU A 476 -4.30 24.60 -9.21
C LEU A 476 -4.90 23.75 -8.09
N ALA A 477 -4.28 23.71 -6.90
CA ALA A 477 -4.72 22.85 -5.80
C ALA A 477 -6.20 23.03 -5.39
N PRO A 478 -6.78 24.25 -5.31
CA PRO A 478 -8.21 24.41 -5.03
C PRO A 478 -9.10 23.73 -6.09
N ALA A 479 -8.81 23.94 -7.38
CA ALA A 479 -9.58 23.35 -8.47
C ALA A 479 -9.45 21.82 -8.50
N TYR A 480 -8.23 21.32 -8.28
CA TYR A 480 -7.99 19.88 -8.16
C TYR A 480 -8.70 19.27 -6.96
N PHE A 481 -8.73 19.95 -5.81
CA PHE A 481 -9.47 19.50 -4.64
C PHE A 481 -10.94 19.31 -4.98
N GLN A 482 -11.57 20.34 -5.56
CA GLN A 482 -12.98 20.27 -5.95
C GLN A 482 -13.25 19.14 -6.95
N LEU A 483 -12.39 19.00 -7.96
CA LEU A 483 -12.50 17.95 -8.98
C LEU A 483 -12.41 16.55 -8.35
N VAL A 484 -11.35 16.28 -7.60
CA VAL A 484 -11.10 14.94 -7.03
C VAL A 484 -12.13 14.61 -5.95
N TYR A 485 -12.51 15.59 -5.13
CA TYR A 485 -13.55 15.40 -4.11
C TYR A 485 -14.90 15.08 -4.75
N SER A 486 -15.33 15.87 -5.74
CA SER A 486 -16.61 15.63 -6.44
C SER A 486 -16.62 14.27 -7.13
N ARG A 487 -15.50 13.88 -7.74
CA ARG A 487 -15.30 12.57 -8.36
C ARG A 487 -15.48 11.43 -7.38
N TRP A 488 -14.92 11.52 -6.17
CA TRP A 488 -14.92 10.43 -5.19
C TRP A 488 -16.15 10.35 -4.30
N PHE A 489 -16.73 11.49 -3.95
CA PHE A 489 -17.82 11.56 -2.99
C PHE A 489 -19.17 11.88 -3.65
N HIS A 490 -19.19 12.08 -4.98
CA HIS A 490 -20.38 12.43 -5.75
C HIS A 490 -21.12 13.64 -5.15
N ALA A 491 -20.36 14.56 -4.54
CA ALA A 491 -20.86 15.72 -3.84
C ALA A 491 -19.90 16.90 -4.07
N PRO A 492 -20.42 18.10 -4.37
CA PRO A 492 -19.59 19.29 -4.48
C PRO A 492 -19.10 19.75 -3.11
N VAL A 493 -17.99 20.49 -3.09
CA VAL A 493 -17.51 21.22 -1.90
C VAL A 493 -17.58 22.71 -2.17
N ALA A 494 -18.08 23.47 -1.19
CA ALA A 494 -18.13 24.92 -1.27
C ALA A 494 -16.74 25.51 -1.52
N ALA A 495 -16.62 26.42 -2.50
CA ALA A 495 -15.34 27.03 -2.86
C ALA A 495 -14.68 27.75 -1.67
N GLY A 496 -15.47 28.43 -0.82
CA GLY A 496 -14.98 29.06 0.40
C GLY A 496 -14.27 28.07 1.34
N ALA A 497 -14.89 26.92 1.60
CA ALA A 497 -14.29 25.87 2.44
C ALA A 497 -12.98 25.33 1.85
N VAL A 498 -12.91 25.16 0.52
CA VAL A 498 -11.67 24.75 -0.15
C VAL A 498 -10.58 25.81 0.00
N HIS A 499 -10.92 27.10 -0.17
CA HIS A 499 -9.96 28.19 0.02
C HIS A 499 -9.44 28.24 1.45
N ASP A 500 -10.31 28.08 2.44
CA ASP A 500 -9.94 28.07 3.86
C ASP A 500 -9.01 26.89 4.18
N ILE A 501 -9.31 25.69 3.65
CA ILE A 501 -8.45 24.51 3.76
C ILE A 501 -7.06 24.79 3.18
N ILE A 502 -6.99 25.29 1.95
CA ILE A 502 -5.71 25.54 1.27
C ILE A 502 -4.92 26.64 1.98
N ALA A 503 -5.58 27.68 2.49
CA ALA A 503 -4.95 28.75 3.26
C ALA A 503 -4.40 28.24 4.60
N ALA A 504 -5.13 27.37 5.31
CA ALA A 504 -4.68 26.78 6.56
C ALA A 504 -3.44 25.88 6.35
N VAL A 505 -3.47 25.02 5.33
CA VAL A 505 -2.31 24.18 4.96
C VAL A 505 -1.11 25.02 4.54
N ALA A 506 -1.32 26.07 3.74
CA ALA A 506 -0.24 26.92 3.26
C ALA A 506 0.40 27.76 4.36
N SER A 507 -0.41 28.28 5.29
CA SER A 507 0.07 29.07 6.44
C SER A 507 0.66 28.21 7.55
N LYS A 508 0.54 26.88 7.46
CA LYS A 508 0.88 25.93 8.54
C LYS A 508 0.21 26.33 9.85
N SER A 509 -1.01 26.85 9.80
CA SER A 509 -1.81 27.14 10.99
C SER A 509 -2.27 25.83 11.62
N PHE A 510 -2.63 25.85 12.90
CA PHE A 510 -3.26 24.71 13.56
C PHE A 510 -4.41 24.15 12.69
N PRO A 511 -4.50 22.83 12.45
CA PRO A 511 -3.67 21.75 12.99
C PRO A 511 -2.42 21.36 12.16
N PHE A 512 -2.03 22.12 11.14
CA PHE A 512 -0.92 21.83 10.22
C PHE A 512 0.43 22.40 10.65
N ASP A 513 0.52 22.99 11.83
CA ASP A 513 1.77 23.47 12.39
C ASP A 513 2.74 22.32 12.71
N LYS A 514 4.01 22.65 12.88
CA LYS A 514 5.08 21.67 13.11
C LYS A 514 4.93 20.95 14.45
N ASP A 515 4.36 21.60 15.45
CA ASP A 515 4.26 21.03 16.79
C ASP A 515 3.23 19.90 16.79
N VAL A 516 2.08 20.12 16.16
CA VAL A 516 1.04 19.09 15.99
C VAL A 516 1.48 17.98 15.05
N THR A 517 2.04 18.32 13.87
CA THR A 517 2.36 17.32 12.85
C THR A 517 3.47 16.37 13.29
N ARG A 518 4.43 16.80 14.14
CA ARG A 518 5.50 15.95 14.67
C ARG A 518 5.01 14.79 15.54
N ASP A 519 3.82 14.92 16.14
CA ASP A 519 3.23 13.88 17.00
C ASP A 519 2.64 12.70 16.20
N TYR A 520 2.61 12.78 14.87
CA TYR A 520 2.12 11.74 13.98
C TYR A 520 3.26 11.17 13.15
N SER A 521 3.43 9.85 13.19
CA SER A 521 4.40 9.13 12.37
C SER A 521 3.88 8.79 10.97
N ASP A 522 2.56 8.75 10.81
CA ASP A 522 1.87 8.41 9.58
C ASP A 522 0.82 9.45 9.22
N VAL A 523 0.75 9.78 7.93
CA VAL A 523 -0.10 10.84 7.39
C VAL A 523 -1.59 10.51 7.56
N SER A 524 -1.96 9.24 7.45
CA SER A 524 -3.36 8.78 7.60
C SER A 524 -3.93 9.09 8.98
N SER A 525 -3.13 8.92 10.04
CA SER A 525 -3.57 9.20 11.41
C SER A 525 -3.60 10.68 11.74
N PHE A 526 -2.72 11.47 11.12
CA PHE A 526 -2.83 12.92 11.17
C PHE A 526 -4.16 13.38 10.58
N TYR A 527 -4.53 12.92 9.38
CA TYR A 527 -5.80 13.34 8.77
C TYR A 527 -7.04 12.85 9.51
N SER A 528 -6.96 11.71 10.20
CA SER A 528 -8.00 11.27 11.13
C SER A 528 -8.22 12.26 12.30
N PHE A 529 -7.17 12.95 12.76
CA PHE A 529 -7.27 14.00 13.76
C PHE A 529 -7.87 15.30 13.18
N VAL A 530 -7.51 15.65 11.95
CA VAL A 530 -8.01 16.82 11.22
C VAL A 530 -9.52 16.77 10.97
N ALA A 531 -10.15 15.59 11.06
CA ALA A 531 -11.57 15.35 10.81
C ALA A 531 -12.54 16.31 11.53
N ASN A 532 -12.20 16.82 12.72
CA ASN A 532 -13.08 17.72 13.47
C ASN A 532 -13.02 19.17 12.95
N SER A 533 -11.89 19.58 12.37
CA SER A 533 -11.68 20.96 11.91
C SER A 533 -11.93 21.11 10.41
N TYR A 534 -11.56 20.09 9.63
CA TYR A 534 -11.70 20.08 8.16
C TYR A 534 -12.18 18.68 7.70
N PRO A 535 -13.48 18.36 7.85
CA PRO A 535 -14.01 17.04 7.55
C PRO A 535 -13.84 16.63 6.08
N GLU A 536 -13.99 17.57 5.13
CA GLU A 536 -13.81 17.33 3.70
C GLU A 536 -12.34 16.98 3.38
N LEU A 537 -11.40 17.71 3.97
CA LEU A 537 -9.97 17.44 3.80
C LEU A 537 -9.60 16.07 4.39
N CYS A 538 -10.10 15.76 5.58
CA CYS A 538 -9.92 14.44 6.18
C CYS A 538 -10.43 13.34 5.24
N ALA A 539 -11.64 13.49 4.70
CA ALA A 539 -12.23 12.48 3.83
C ALA A 539 -11.39 12.27 2.55
N LEU A 540 -11.00 13.37 1.90
CA LEU A 540 -10.15 13.33 0.72
C LEU A 540 -8.81 12.66 1.01
N CYS A 541 -8.10 13.11 2.05
CA CYS A 541 -6.76 12.60 2.37
C CYS A 541 -6.79 11.15 2.85
N CYS A 542 -7.83 10.72 3.56
CA CYS A 542 -7.99 9.32 3.93
C CYS A 542 -8.07 8.39 2.71
N ARG A 543 -8.70 8.82 1.60
CA ARG A 543 -8.68 8.06 0.34
C ARG A 543 -7.35 8.21 -0.39
N LEU A 544 -6.84 9.44 -0.47
CA LEU A 544 -5.62 9.75 -1.21
C LEU A 544 -4.40 8.99 -0.70
N PHE A 545 -4.26 8.86 0.62
CA PHE A 545 -3.17 8.12 1.27
C PHE A 545 -3.52 6.65 1.55
N ALA A 546 -4.73 6.20 1.23
CA ALA A 546 -5.07 4.78 1.19
C ALA A 546 -4.59 4.07 -0.08
N VAL A 547 -4.29 4.84 -1.13
CA VAL A 547 -3.81 4.33 -2.41
C VAL A 547 -2.42 3.72 -2.24
N SER A 548 -2.31 2.41 -2.43
CA SER A 548 -1.02 1.78 -2.63
C SER A 548 -0.43 2.24 -3.95
N VAL A 549 0.87 2.55 -4.00
CA VAL A 549 1.57 2.96 -5.24
C VAL A 549 2.39 1.84 -5.86
N VAL A 550 2.31 0.65 -5.26
CA VAL A 550 2.95 -0.58 -5.73
C VAL A 550 1.88 -1.65 -5.88
N ALA A 551 2.04 -2.48 -6.91
CA ALA A 551 1.23 -3.67 -7.06
C ALA A 551 1.64 -4.74 -6.01
N ALA A 552 0.76 -5.71 -5.80
CA ALA A 552 1.01 -6.81 -4.90
C ALA A 552 2.22 -7.62 -5.40
N PRO A 553 3.06 -8.17 -4.51
CA PRO A 553 4.30 -8.86 -4.89
C PRO A 553 4.06 -10.28 -5.42
N VAL A 554 3.10 -10.45 -6.34
CA VAL A 554 2.65 -11.74 -6.90
C VAL A 554 3.81 -12.52 -7.51
N ARG A 555 4.61 -11.87 -8.39
CA ARG A 555 5.76 -12.52 -9.06
C ARG A 555 6.76 -13.09 -8.05
N ARG A 556 7.07 -12.32 -6.99
CA ARG A 556 7.97 -12.76 -5.91
C ARG A 556 7.44 -14.01 -5.20
N HIS A 557 6.13 -14.13 -5.02
CA HIS A 557 5.52 -15.26 -4.34
C HIS A 557 5.32 -16.49 -5.23
N LEU A 558 5.20 -16.30 -6.55
CA LEU A 558 4.95 -17.38 -7.51
C LEU A 558 6.17 -17.79 -8.33
N ARG A 559 7.33 -17.15 -8.15
CA ARG A 559 8.59 -17.40 -8.90
C ARG A 559 9.08 -18.86 -8.92
N HIS A 560 8.62 -19.70 -7.99
CA HIS A 560 8.98 -21.12 -7.90
C HIS A 560 7.83 -22.05 -8.22
N SER A 561 6.68 -21.53 -8.64
CA SER A 561 5.55 -22.40 -8.96
C SER A 561 5.88 -23.21 -10.21
N PRO A 562 5.89 -24.56 -10.13
CA PRO A 562 6.02 -25.39 -11.33
C PRO A 562 4.70 -25.51 -12.10
N SER A 563 3.62 -24.93 -11.55
CA SER A 563 2.25 -25.15 -12.02
C SER A 563 1.75 -23.97 -12.85
N ASN A 564 1.11 -24.31 -13.97
CA ASN A 564 0.36 -23.38 -14.81
C ASN A 564 -1.14 -23.36 -14.47
N ASP A 565 -1.56 -24.15 -13.47
CA ASP A 565 -2.93 -24.22 -13.01
C ASP A 565 -3.28 -22.99 -12.16
N CYS A 566 -4.28 -22.22 -12.60
CA CYS A 566 -4.68 -20.99 -11.92
C CYS A 566 -5.20 -21.27 -10.50
N GLY A 567 -5.83 -22.42 -10.25
CA GLY A 567 -6.32 -22.83 -8.94
C GLY A 567 -5.19 -23.07 -7.95
N GLU A 568 -4.16 -23.83 -8.34
CA GLU A 568 -2.96 -24.06 -7.53
C GLU A 568 -2.20 -22.75 -7.26
N LEU A 569 -2.03 -21.91 -8.29
CA LEU A 569 -1.38 -20.61 -8.16
C LEU A 569 -2.14 -19.71 -7.16
N LEU A 570 -3.47 -19.71 -7.20
CA LEU A 570 -4.29 -18.92 -6.28
C LEU A 570 -4.14 -19.40 -4.84
N GLN A 571 -4.16 -20.72 -4.62
CA GLN A 571 -3.93 -21.31 -3.29
C GLN A 571 -2.55 -20.95 -2.74
N ARG A 572 -1.52 -20.96 -3.60
CA ARG A 572 -0.16 -20.51 -3.24
C ARG A 572 -0.16 -19.04 -2.82
N LEU A 573 -0.82 -18.15 -3.57
CA LEU A 573 -0.90 -16.74 -3.21
C LEU A 573 -1.64 -16.51 -1.90
N HIS A 574 -2.74 -17.22 -1.66
CA HIS A 574 -3.48 -17.13 -0.39
C HIS A 574 -2.60 -17.47 0.80
N ILE A 575 -1.82 -18.55 0.69
CA ILE A 575 -0.86 -18.92 1.72
C ILE A 575 0.24 -17.85 1.80
N ALA A 576 0.87 -17.50 0.68
CA ALA A 576 2.00 -16.57 0.60
C ALA A 576 1.71 -15.21 1.23
N PHE A 577 0.58 -14.58 0.88
CA PHE A 577 0.21 -13.29 1.45
C PHE A 577 -0.10 -13.36 2.96
N ALA A 578 -0.64 -14.49 3.43
CA ALA A 578 -0.80 -14.72 4.86
C ALA A 578 0.51 -15.08 5.58
N THR A 579 1.60 -15.36 4.83
CA THR A 579 2.91 -15.72 5.38
C THR A 579 3.86 -14.57 5.60
N VAL A 580 3.60 -13.39 5.00
CA VAL A 580 4.54 -12.26 5.00
C VAL A 580 5.07 -12.07 6.42
N PRO A 581 6.36 -12.38 6.68
CA PRO A 581 6.88 -12.39 8.02
C PRO A 581 6.71 -11.00 8.60
N ALA A 582 6.12 -10.88 9.78
CA ALA A 582 6.14 -9.65 10.55
C ALA A 582 7.58 -9.39 11.02
N VAL A 583 8.48 -8.99 10.10
CA VAL A 583 9.85 -8.44 10.20
C VAL A 583 10.84 -9.07 11.23
N SER A 584 10.47 -10.01 12.10
CA SER A 584 11.28 -10.37 13.27
C SER A 584 11.29 -11.86 13.60
N VAL A 585 10.93 -12.75 12.69
CA VAL A 585 11.21 -14.17 12.94
C VAL A 585 12.65 -14.41 12.47
N ALA A 586 13.57 -14.37 13.43
CA ALA A 586 14.87 -15.00 13.36
C ALA A 586 14.67 -16.53 13.16
N ALA A 587 14.18 -16.91 11.98
CA ALA A 587 14.06 -18.30 11.58
C ALA A 587 15.48 -18.79 11.28
N THR A 588 15.82 -19.91 11.89
CA THR A 588 17.08 -20.66 11.76
C THR A 588 17.81 -20.38 10.45
N GLY A 589 19.03 -19.85 10.53
CA GLY A 589 19.81 -19.40 9.36
C GLY A 589 19.91 -20.42 8.23
N ASP A 590 19.74 -21.71 8.53
CA ASP A 590 19.81 -22.80 7.55
C ASP A 590 18.66 -22.81 6.53
N ALA A 591 17.42 -22.50 6.94
CA ALA A 591 16.28 -22.49 6.01
C ALA A 591 16.40 -21.33 5.02
N HIS A 592 16.67 -20.12 5.52
CA HIS A 592 16.94 -18.96 4.67
C HIS A 592 18.14 -19.19 3.74
N ARG A 593 19.20 -19.83 4.24
CA ARG A 593 20.37 -20.19 3.43
C ARG A 593 20.01 -21.18 2.33
N TRP A 594 19.18 -22.19 2.60
CA TRP A 594 18.73 -23.15 1.60
C TRP A 594 17.84 -22.48 0.54
N LEU A 595 16.87 -21.66 0.96
CA LEU A 595 16.00 -20.89 0.05
C LEU A 595 16.82 -19.99 -0.86
N HIS A 596 17.73 -19.23 -0.29
CA HIS A 596 18.63 -18.35 -1.04
C HIS A 596 19.51 -19.15 -2.01
N ALA A 597 20.04 -20.31 -1.59
CA ALA A 597 20.83 -21.17 -2.46
C ALA A 597 20.00 -21.73 -3.63
N HIS A 598 18.76 -22.16 -3.36
CA HIS A 598 17.84 -22.64 -4.38
C HIS A 598 17.46 -21.54 -5.38
N GLU A 599 17.10 -20.35 -4.89
CA GLU A 599 16.81 -19.17 -5.73
C GLU A 599 17.99 -18.83 -6.63
N THR A 600 19.18 -18.80 -6.05
CA THR A 600 20.43 -18.56 -6.76
C THR A 600 20.65 -19.61 -7.85
N GLN A 601 20.40 -20.89 -7.59
CA GLN A 601 20.60 -21.95 -8.58
C GLN A 601 19.55 -21.94 -9.71
N ALA A 602 18.29 -21.69 -9.38
CA ALA A 602 17.19 -21.74 -10.34
C ALA A 602 17.12 -20.50 -11.24
N HIS A 603 17.42 -19.32 -10.68
CA HIS A 603 17.16 -18.03 -11.32
C HIS A 603 18.40 -17.15 -11.45
N GLY A 604 19.53 -17.59 -10.90
CA GLY A 604 20.78 -16.86 -10.99
C GLY A 604 21.33 -16.85 -12.41
N LEU A 605 21.79 -15.69 -12.85
CA LEU A 605 22.53 -15.54 -14.09
C LEU A 605 24.03 -15.53 -13.76
N PHE A 606 24.76 -16.49 -14.33
CA PHE A 606 26.17 -16.72 -13.99
C PHE A 606 27.14 -16.48 -15.13
N THR A 607 26.64 -16.44 -16.37
CA THR A 607 27.47 -16.38 -17.56
C THR A 607 27.02 -15.29 -18.52
N GLN A 608 27.92 -14.82 -19.37
CA GLN A 608 27.58 -13.87 -20.44
C GLN A 608 26.53 -14.47 -21.38
N ARG A 609 26.60 -15.78 -21.65
CA ARG A 609 25.63 -16.49 -22.50
C ARG A 609 24.21 -16.47 -21.90
N ASP A 610 24.09 -16.76 -20.60
CA ASP A 610 22.80 -16.71 -19.90
C ASP A 610 22.22 -15.30 -19.95
N TRP A 611 23.07 -14.30 -19.68
CA TRP A 611 22.71 -12.89 -19.77
C TRP A 611 22.25 -12.50 -21.17
N THR A 612 22.97 -12.85 -22.24
CA THR A 612 22.58 -12.51 -23.61
C THR A 612 21.21 -13.09 -23.96
N ARG A 613 20.94 -14.35 -23.59
CA ARG A 613 19.63 -14.99 -23.84
C ARG A 613 18.51 -14.33 -23.03
N PHE A 614 18.78 -13.94 -21.79
CA PHE A 614 17.82 -13.27 -20.94
C PHE A 614 17.57 -11.83 -21.42
N SER A 615 18.62 -11.03 -21.57
CA SER A 615 18.55 -9.62 -21.97
C SER A 615 17.92 -9.41 -23.35
N THR A 616 18.12 -10.33 -24.30
CA THR A 616 17.42 -10.26 -25.61
C THR A 616 15.90 -10.37 -25.44
N ARG A 617 15.42 -11.33 -24.65
CA ARG A 617 13.98 -11.50 -24.38
C ARG A 617 13.44 -10.33 -23.55
N TRP A 618 14.21 -9.88 -22.57
CA TRP A 618 13.85 -8.77 -21.72
C TRP A 618 13.73 -7.47 -22.51
N ALA A 619 14.70 -7.15 -23.37
CA ALA A 619 14.67 -5.99 -24.26
C ALA A 619 13.43 -5.99 -25.16
N SER A 620 13.04 -7.14 -25.71
CA SER A 620 11.80 -7.26 -26.50
C SER A 620 10.55 -6.99 -25.67
N SER A 621 10.49 -7.48 -24.43
CA SER A 621 9.39 -7.21 -23.50
C SER A 621 9.35 -5.72 -23.13
N LEU A 622 10.50 -5.12 -22.81
CA LEU A 622 10.62 -3.70 -22.48
C LEU A 622 10.18 -2.82 -23.63
N ALA A 623 10.60 -3.12 -24.86
CA ALA A 623 10.16 -2.38 -26.05
C ALA A 623 8.64 -2.40 -26.20
N THR A 624 7.99 -3.53 -25.89
CA THR A 624 6.53 -3.65 -25.90
C THR A 624 5.88 -2.79 -24.80
N GLU A 625 6.41 -2.82 -23.58
CA GLU A 625 5.94 -1.98 -22.47
C GLU A 625 6.07 -0.49 -22.79
N VAL A 626 7.22 -0.06 -23.32
CA VAL A 626 7.47 1.34 -23.69
C VAL A 626 6.56 1.79 -24.83
N ALA A 627 6.40 0.98 -25.88
CA ALA A 627 5.52 1.31 -27.00
C ALA A 627 4.06 1.50 -26.56
N LEU A 628 3.59 0.66 -25.62
CA LEU A 628 2.25 0.85 -25.03
C LEU A 628 2.19 2.11 -24.16
N ALA A 629 3.27 2.45 -23.46
CA ALA A 629 3.32 3.59 -22.56
C ALA A 629 3.33 4.94 -23.30
N GLU A 630 3.81 4.98 -24.54
CA GLU A 630 3.83 6.18 -25.39
C GLU A 630 2.42 6.67 -25.78
N SER A 631 1.41 5.80 -25.72
CA SER A 631 0.02 6.11 -26.10
C SER A 631 -0.96 5.93 -24.93
N PRO A 632 -0.89 6.78 -23.89
CA PRO A 632 -1.81 6.70 -22.76
C PRO A 632 -3.28 6.90 -23.21
N PRO A 633 -4.23 6.09 -22.72
CA PRO A 633 -5.62 6.06 -23.19
C PRO A 633 -6.47 7.25 -22.69
N THR A 634 -6.00 8.00 -21.70
CA THR A 634 -6.73 9.13 -21.09
C THR A 634 -5.99 10.45 -21.33
N HIS A 635 -6.67 11.58 -21.08
CA HIS A 635 -6.08 12.93 -21.12
C HIS A 635 -4.80 12.96 -20.28
N SER A 636 -3.64 12.92 -20.95
CA SER A 636 -2.35 12.97 -20.27
C SER A 636 -2.20 14.27 -19.50
N PRO A 637 -1.41 14.29 -18.42
CA PRO A 637 -0.93 15.51 -17.83
C PRO A 637 -0.37 16.42 -18.92
N THR A 638 -0.93 17.63 -19.05
CA THR A 638 -0.38 18.66 -19.94
C THR A 638 0.92 19.25 -19.36
N VAL A 639 1.13 19.09 -18.05
CA VAL A 639 2.28 19.59 -17.31
C VAL A 639 3.39 18.54 -17.32
N ARG A 640 4.56 18.92 -17.86
CA ARG A 640 5.75 18.05 -17.86
C ARG A 640 6.28 17.88 -16.44
N LEU A 641 6.88 16.75 -16.13
CA LEU A 641 7.41 16.44 -14.81
C LEU A 641 8.40 17.52 -14.33
N ARG A 642 9.29 17.97 -15.22
CA ARG A 642 10.29 19.01 -14.94
C ARG A 642 9.69 20.38 -14.61
N ASP A 643 8.47 20.64 -15.07
CA ASP A 643 7.77 21.92 -14.89
C ASP A 643 6.95 21.92 -13.58
N LEU A 644 6.78 20.75 -12.94
CA LEU A 644 6.09 20.63 -11.65
C LEU A 644 6.86 21.23 -10.49
N PHE A 645 8.18 21.36 -10.63
CA PHE A 645 9.06 21.86 -9.58
C PHE A 645 9.57 23.24 -9.93
N GLY A 646 9.62 24.13 -8.93
CA GLY A 646 10.27 25.42 -9.11
C GLY A 646 11.74 25.21 -9.47
N LYS A 647 12.31 26.08 -10.33
CA LYS A 647 13.77 26.11 -10.53
C LYS A 647 14.42 26.27 -9.16
N ALA A 648 15.13 25.24 -8.70
CA ALA A 648 15.90 25.33 -7.47
C ALA A 648 16.79 26.57 -7.60
N LYS A 649 16.67 27.52 -6.67
CA LYS A 649 17.64 28.62 -6.57
C LYS A 649 18.99 27.95 -6.33
N ARG A 650 19.84 27.95 -7.35
CA ARG A 650 21.21 27.45 -7.26
C ARG A 650 22.00 28.25 -6.24
#